data_AF-A0A0K9FDG2-F1
#
_entry.id   AF-A0A0K9FDG2-F1
#
_cell.length_a   1.000
_cell.length_b   1.000
_cell.length_c   1.000
_cell.angle_alpha   90.00
_cell.angle_beta   90.00
_cell.angle_gamma   90.00
#
_symmetry.space_group_name_H-M   'P 1'
#
loop_
_entity.id
_entity.type
_entity.pdbx_description
1 polymer ?
#
loop_
_entity_poly.entity_id
_entity_poly.type
_entity_poly.pdbx_seq_one_letter_code
_entity_poly.pdbx_strand_id
1 'polypeptide(L)'
;MKINQIIANNINRLDVDLPEDQSLGIAGLSGSGKTTFCQTIGEESKKRLVSLLPKAEYQYLFPNIMETNFSAIKMEQMPLVLFLGKSSISTNPRSTVGTHTGVYKEVREKLAEKFDLSPEVFSFNNALGWCTTCKGRGTTKNVECKKCEGKRYSSEVEQYKLELRNQPHSISDMNNLSIEAIYSLSEELNISEERQHILKNIIDMNIGYLTLNRIMGTLSGGELTRLYLAEFMAASENTVIIIDEISVGLDHQTLLKILEQIKQLGYKNQIWLIDHSDTVLDTSDEQLFFGPGSGKYGGKIVEESPRPEPIHCERNQVMPTEYYQFHDLYCRNIEMAEIQIPKNRLVTVTGESGCGKSTLVNECISNDFLKRYPKDKLVMVGQDRNQSITSRSTVATFLDIKKKMTKYSDDIDDIFQRSIEDIIEELPNEDIAHKRLSLLIKLGLGYLTLERKTQSLSTGEFQCVHLVSELFSNSRNPHTLFIFDEPSKGLSQNILNQFIDSVRDILQDESVSIMMIEHNAYMIDSSDFIVDFGKRQQEPIRHLDVVSHDDYFSQLNSTNSDAPLHISSTLASKNGIHYLEDNHISYFKNAENIYKGGILKSLSSMARLIYGEYESATIAPVVAIDLERHLYSQYSFLYEIGGLINHIVAAHPTNKDTRSFDFFSQENHCPSCSGRLQIEEFDIDLVIQDKTVPFWDGLLHPDVMEVLKYYQHPKLQFLFDEIKNELGQDISKSYNEMTEEERHTFLYGYWEKSFYDKASKSSKKWEGFNFILGRYMVISKSIIKEQMKESKKMIGCPICQGAVLNHKKKLTFGDSDIRELIHRPLDQVIETVGNLPQLEKLKAIVGGDMTLTEDVSLLPRETQVSLKMLELDLASLAGYEIVLNNVLPFWDKIKDNIEVISSKNLITICDFANIDETRETIIDKYFTNGKYKKLTYVYEAFGYKKIVTQINKIKASHKCPFCDGKKVISEDNLHDGVYKLSVPCVSCSASGINDEGRKEIVEGVDVQTWLTGKVSDVVDESLLTEAVADIPIFNRIRELNKRDMMAIYQCLEQKN
;
A
#
# COMPACT_ATOMS: atom_id res chain seq x y z
N MET A 1 -5.29 7.73 22.86
CA MET A 1 -5.72 8.38 21.58
C MET A 1 -7.10 9.02 21.74
N LYS A 2 -7.33 10.21 21.17
CA LYS A 2 -8.66 10.84 21.15
C LYS A 2 -9.20 11.02 19.74
N ILE A 3 -10.42 10.56 19.49
CA ILE A 3 -11.10 10.68 18.21
C ILE A 3 -12.30 11.60 18.37
N ASN A 4 -12.30 12.71 17.63
CA ASN A 4 -13.34 13.73 17.74
C ASN A 4 -14.08 13.89 16.41
N GLN A 5 -15.39 13.68 16.44
CA GLN A 5 -16.33 13.91 15.33
C GLN A 5 -15.95 13.24 14.01
N ILE A 6 -15.41 12.02 14.05
CA ILE A 6 -15.02 11.29 12.84
C ILE A 6 -16.26 10.97 11.98
N ILE A 7 -16.12 11.14 10.66
CA ILE A 7 -17.11 10.84 9.63
C ILE A 7 -16.42 9.96 8.59
N ALA A 8 -16.95 8.77 8.34
CA ALA A 8 -16.43 7.84 7.34
C ALA A 8 -17.52 6.83 6.95
N ASN A 9 -17.86 6.74 5.66
CA ASN A 9 -18.97 5.94 5.14
C ASN A 9 -20.28 6.14 5.96
N ASN A 10 -20.66 5.14 6.77
CA ASN A 10 -21.84 5.19 7.62
C ASN A 10 -21.58 5.68 9.06
N ILE A 11 -20.33 5.96 9.44
CA ILE A 11 -19.97 6.63 10.69
C ILE A 11 -20.25 8.13 10.55
N ASN A 12 -21.00 8.69 11.49
CA ASN A 12 -21.41 10.09 11.46
C ASN A 12 -21.12 10.79 12.79
N ARG A 13 -20.05 11.61 12.81
CA ARG A 13 -19.63 12.42 13.96
C ARG A 13 -19.45 11.59 15.23
N LEU A 14 -18.65 10.54 15.13
CA LEU A 14 -18.32 9.70 16.28
C LEU A 14 -17.20 10.35 17.11
N ASP A 15 -17.42 10.44 18.42
CA ASP A 15 -16.44 10.87 19.41
C ASP A 15 -16.10 9.66 20.30
N VAL A 16 -14.82 9.38 20.51
CA VAL A 16 -14.36 8.29 21.39
C VAL A 16 -12.94 8.53 21.89
N ASP A 17 -12.72 8.30 23.17
CA ASP A 17 -11.40 8.26 23.79
C ASP A 17 -10.99 6.79 23.95
N LEU A 18 -9.83 6.43 23.39
CA LEU A 18 -9.35 5.05 23.39
C LEU A 18 -8.12 4.90 24.31
N PRO A 19 -8.06 3.83 25.13
CA PRO A 19 -6.93 3.57 26.01
C PRO A 19 -5.66 3.30 25.21
N GLU A 20 -4.51 3.56 25.82
CA GLU A 20 -3.17 3.34 25.22
C GLU A 20 -2.48 2.08 25.77
N ASP A 21 -3.02 1.53 26.86
CA ASP A 21 -2.44 0.47 27.68
C ASP A 21 -3.34 -0.79 27.76
N GLN A 22 -4.24 -0.96 26.79
CA GLN A 22 -5.19 -2.07 26.74
C GLN A 22 -5.37 -2.59 25.31
N SER A 23 -5.60 -3.90 25.16
CA SER A 23 -6.07 -4.48 23.90
C SER A 23 -7.56 -4.22 23.70
N LEU A 24 -7.99 -4.03 22.45
CA LEU A 24 -9.38 -3.70 22.13
C LEU A 24 -10.05 -4.74 21.21
N GLY A 25 -11.15 -5.33 21.66
CA GLY A 25 -12.04 -6.16 20.85
C GLY A 25 -13.15 -5.33 20.21
N ILE A 26 -13.15 -5.20 18.89
CA ILE A 26 -14.12 -4.38 18.16
C ILE A 26 -15.19 -5.29 17.55
N ALA A 27 -16.39 -5.22 18.12
CA ALA A 27 -17.50 -6.12 17.83
C ALA A 27 -18.73 -5.37 17.31
N GLY A 28 -19.70 -6.09 16.73
CA GLY A 28 -20.93 -5.50 16.17
C GLY A 28 -21.40 -6.17 14.88
N LEU A 29 -22.57 -5.76 14.38
CA LEU A 29 -23.21 -6.33 13.19
C LEU A 29 -22.38 -6.14 11.90
N SER A 30 -22.60 -6.99 10.90
CA SER A 30 -21.97 -6.78 9.59
C SER A 30 -22.41 -5.45 8.99
N GLY A 31 -21.47 -4.64 8.49
CA GLY A 31 -21.78 -3.29 7.98
C GLY A 31 -22.12 -2.24 9.05
N SER A 32 -21.88 -2.51 10.35
CA SER A 32 -22.12 -1.52 11.42
C SER A 32 -21.06 -0.42 11.52
N GLY A 33 -19.94 -0.52 10.79
CA GLY A 33 -18.89 0.52 10.74
C GLY A 33 -17.52 0.13 11.30
N LYS A 34 -17.37 -1.07 11.89
CA LYS A 34 -16.11 -1.56 12.52
C LYS A 34 -14.85 -1.38 11.65
N THR A 35 -14.83 -2.03 10.48
CA THR A 35 -13.69 -1.98 9.55
C THR A 35 -13.46 -0.57 9.03
N THR A 36 -14.53 0.19 8.76
CA THR A 36 -14.41 1.60 8.32
C THR A 36 -13.73 2.47 9.38
N PHE A 37 -14.10 2.30 10.66
CA PHE A 37 -13.49 3.02 11.78
C PHE A 37 -11.99 2.76 11.86
N CYS A 38 -11.60 1.49 11.95
CA CYS A 38 -10.21 1.06 12.07
C CYS A 38 -9.36 1.42 10.85
N GLN A 39 -9.91 1.21 9.64
CA GLN A 39 -9.24 1.57 8.40
C GLN A 39 -8.97 3.08 8.34
N THR A 40 -9.94 3.91 8.72
CA THR A 40 -9.77 5.38 8.71
C THR A 40 -8.65 5.82 9.65
N ILE A 41 -8.54 5.22 10.84
CA ILE A 41 -7.45 5.50 11.79
C ILE A 41 -6.10 5.08 11.21
N GLY A 42 -6.03 3.86 10.63
CA GLY A 42 -4.80 3.36 10.00
C GLY A 42 -4.35 4.19 8.81
N GLU A 43 -5.28 4.68 7.98
CA GLU A 43 -4.99 5.56 6.85
C GLU A 43 -4.51 6.94 7.32
N GLU A 44 -5.15 7.52 8.33
CA GLU A 44 -4.76 8.82 8.89
C GLU A 44 -3.36 8.78 9.54
N SER A 45 -3.05 7.71 10.29
CA SER A 45 -1.70 7.50 10.86
C SER A 45 -0.62 7.47 9.78
N LYS A 46 -0.84 6.73 8.70
CA LYS A 46 0.08 6.67 7.54
C LYS A 46 0.23 8.02 6.85
N LYS A 47 -0.89 8.71 6.62
CA LYS A 47 -0.91 10.01 5.95
C LYS A 47 -0.11 11.06 6.74
N ARG A 48 -0.29 11.13 8.06
CA ARG A 48 0.45 12.07 8.93
C ARG A 48 1.96 11.87 8.79
N LEU A 49 2.44 10.63 8.75
CA LEU A 49 3.87 10.34 8.53
C LEU A 49 4.33 10.73 7.12
N VAL A 50 3.60 10.31 6.09
CA VAL A 50 3.95 10.58 4.70
C VAL A 50 4.00 12.10 4.42
N SER A 51 3.09 12.87 5.04
CA SER A 51 3.04 14.33 4.90
C SER A 51 4.27 15.05 5.47
N LEU A 52 5.07 14.41 6.33
CA LEU A 52 6.31 14.98 6.83
C LEU A 52 7.45 14.96 5.81
N LEU A 53 7.30 14.25 4.70
CA LEU A 53 8.28 14.26 3.61
C LEU A 53 8.14 15.52 2.74
N PRO A 54 9.19 15.90 1.99
CA PRO A 54 9.05 16.91 0.94
C PRO A 54 7.96 16.53 -0.08
N LYS A 55 7.21 17.53 -0.55
CA LYS A 55 6.07 17.33 -1.46
C LYS A 55 6.36 16.49 -2.70
N ALA A 56 7.46 16.75 -3.38
CA ALA A 56 7.83 15.97 -4.56
C ALA A 56 8.07 14.49 -4.21
N GLU A 57 8.60 14.21 -3.02
CA GLU A 57 8.87 12.85 -2.56
C GLU A 57 7.57 12.11 -2.24
N TYR A 58 6.68 12.69 -1.42
CA TYR A 58 5.44 11.97 -1.09
C TYR A 58 4.47 11.85 -2.27
N GLN A 59 4.36 12.86 -3.16
CA GLN A 59 3.48 12.76 -4.33
C GLN A 59 3.96 11.67 -5.30
N TYR A 60 5.28 11.50 -5.41
CA TYR A 60 5.87 10.49 -6.27
C TYR A 60 5.79 9.09 -5.67
N LEU A 61 6.11 8.96 -4.38
CA LEU A 61 6.19 7.67 -3.71
C LEU A 61 4.83 7.16 -3.20
N PHE A 62 3.94 8.06 -2.80
CA PHE A 62 2.68 7.74 -2.10
C PHE A 62 1.45 8.47 -2.67
N PRO A 63 1.22 8.44 -4.01
CA PRO A 63 0.15 9.23 -4.64
C PRO A 63 -1.26 8.91 -4.12
N ASN A 64 -1.49 7.70 -3.62
CA ASN A 64 -2.81 7.23 -3.17
C ASN A 64 -3.04 7.34 -1.65
N ILE A 65 -2.03 7.73 -0.87
CA ILE A 65 -2.15 7.82 0.61
C ILE A 65 -2.65 9.19 1.05
N MET A 66 -2.51 10.21 0.20
CA MET A 66 -2.75 11.59 0.61
C MET A 66 -4.22 12.01 0.60
N GLU A 67 -5.17 11.15 0.17
CA GLU A 67 -6.61 11.48 0.19
C GLU A 67 -7.06 11.86 1.61
N THR A 68 -7.82 12.95 1.72
CA THR A 68 -8.16 13.55 3.01
C THR A 68 -9.53 13.09 3.51
N ASN A 69 -9.53 12.44 4.67
CA ASN A 69 -10.69 12.48 5.54
C ASN A 69 -10.64 13.73 6.43
N PHE A 70 -11.39 14.77 6.04
CA PHE A 70 -11.40 16.06 6.75
C PHE A 70 -11.86 15.98 8.21
N SER A 71 -12.62 14.94 8.56
CA SER A 71 -13.04 14.74 9.95
C SER A 71 -11.93 14.17 10.84
N ALA A 72 -11.01 13.39 10.27
CA ALA A 72 -9.90 12.75 10.99
C ALA A 72 -8.83 13.76 11.44
N ILE A 73 -8.85 14.97 10.90
CA ILE A 73 -7.97 16.09 11.29
C ILE A 73 -8.12 16.44 12.78
N LYS A 74 -9.29 16.17 13.38
CA LYS A 74 -9.55 16.42 14.81
C LYS A 74 -9.07 15.30 15.73
N MET A 75 -8.47 14.23 15.20
CA MET A 75 -7.87 13.18 16.02
C MET A 75 -6.59 13.68 16.67
N GLU A 76 -6.42 13.36 17.95
CA GLU A 76 -5.27 13.76 18.76
C GLU A 76 -4.56 12.54 19.32
N GLN A 77 -3.26 12.69 19.59
CA GLN A 77 -2.41 11.63 20.15
C GLN A 77 -2.41 10.39 19.25
N MET A 78 -2.00 10.59 18.00
CA MET A 78 -1.94 9.56 16.97
C MET A 78 -0.65 8.74 17.09
N PRO A 79 -0.72 7.44 17.44
CA PRO A 79 0.41 6.53 17.39
C PRO A 79 0.64 6.00 15.97
N LEU A 80 1.68 5.18 15.80
CA LEU A 80 1.90 4.42 14.58
C LEU A 80 0.89 3.26 14.51
N VAL A 81 -0.02 3.30 13.54
CA VAL A 81 -1.08 2.32 13.36
C VAL A 81 -0.85 1.46 12.12
N LEU A 82 -0.81 0.14 12.31
CA LEU A 82 -0.68 -0.87 11.26
C LEU A 82 -2.01 -1.62 11.14
N PHE A 83 -2.80 -1.26 10.13
CA PHE A 83 -4.08 -1.92 9.83
C PHE A 83 -3.89 -3.11 8.87
N LEU A 84 -4.25 -4.31 9.34
CA LEU A 84 -4.20 -5.59 8.63
C LEU A 84 -5.60 -6.01 8.20
N GLY A 85 -6.13 -5.28 7.23
CA GLY A 85 -7.39 -5.60 6.58
C GLY A 85 -7.25 -6.45 5.32
N LYS A 86 -8.38 -6.94 4.83
CA LYS A 86 -8.49 -7.60 3.51
C LYS A 86 -8.19 -6.61 2.38
N SER A 87 -6.92 -6.41 2.08
CA SER A 87 -6.50 -5.66 0.90
C SER A 87 -6.40 -6.57 -0.32
N SER A 88 -7.00 -6.17 -1.43
CA SER A 88 -6.78 -6.82 -2.72
C SER A 88 -5.35 -6.49 -3.16
N ILE A 89 -4.40 -7.40 -2.89
CA ILE A 89 -3.02 -7.22 -3.35
C ILE A 89 -3.00 -7.24 -4.88
N SER A 90 -2.26 -6.29 -5.46
CA SER A 90 -1.99 -6.28 -6.90
C SER A 90 -1.35 -7.61 -7.32
N THR A 91 -1.92 -8.29 -8.30
CA THR A 91 -1.47 -9.61 -8.78
C THR A 91 -0.19 -9.52 -9.60
N ASN A 92 0.92 -9.09 -9.00
CA ASN A 92 2.23 -9.18 -9.63
C ASN A 92 2.77 -10.61 -9.47
N PRO A 93 2.95 -11.38 -10.56
CA PRO A 93 3.42 -12.76 -10.48
C PRO A 93 4.82 -12.90 -9.85
N ARG A 94 5.61 -11.82 -9.82
CA ARG A 94 6.94 -11.79 -9.21
C ARG A 94 6.94 -11.44 -7.73
N SER A 95 5.80 -11.02 -7.17
CA SER A 95 5.64 -10.88 -5.73
C SER A 95 5.31 -12.25 -5.14
N THR A 96 6.33 -12.96 -4.69
CA THR A 96 6.21 -14.25 -4.00
C THR A 96 6.46 -14.12 -2.50
N VAL A 97 6.08 -15.12 -1.71
CA VAL A 97 6.37 -15.18 -0.28
C VAL A 97 7.86 -14.94 -0.04
N GLY A 98 8.76 -15.65 -0.73
CA GLY A 98 10.21 -15.47 -0.56
C GLY A 98 10.75 -14.08 -0.92
N THR A 99 10.18 -13.41 -1.93
CA THR A 99 10.56 -12.02 -2.24
C THR A 99 10.05 -11.02 -1.21
N HIS A 100 8.88 -11.29 -0.62
CA HIS A 100 8.27 -10.44 0.40
C HIS A 100 9.03 -10.55 1.73
N THR A 101 9.27 -11.80 2.12
CA THR A 101 10.00 -12.24 3.31
C THR A 101 11.51 -11.97 3.24
N GLY A 102 12.06 -11.54 2.10
CA GLY A 102 13.50 -11.30 1.93
C GLY A 102 14.39 -12.56 1.88
N VAL A 103 13.89 -13.73 2.31
CA VAL A 103 14.63 -15.02 2.30
C VAL A 103 15.12 -15.39 0.89
N TYR A 104 14.38 -15.02 -0.16
CA TYR A 104 14.82 -15.24 -1.54
C TYR A 104 16.13 -14.51 -1.87
N LYS A 105 16.42 -13.37 -1.24
CA LYS A 105 17.69 -12.64 -1.43
C LYS A 105 18.86 -13.49 -0.91
N GLU A 106 18.76 -14.00 0.31
CA GLU A 106 19.81 -14.78 0.97
C GLU A 106 20.07 -16.11 0.25
N VAL A 107 19.02 -16.80 -0.21
CA VAL A 107 19.17 -18.02 -1.03
C VAL A 107 19.97 -17.75 -2.33
N ARG A 108 19.72 -16.62 -3.00
CA ARG A 108 20.48 -16.24 -4.20
C ARG A 108 21.92 -15.89 -3.89
N GLU A 109 22.15 -15.16 -2.80
CA GLU A 109 23.50 -14.79 -2.35
C GLU A 109 24.31 -16.04 -2.00
N LYS A 110 23.69 -17.05 -1.40
CA LYS A 110 24.36 -18.32 -1.09
C LYS A 110 24.79 -19.10 -2.33
N LEU A 111 23.93 -19.17 -3.34
CA LEU A 111 24.27 -19.80 -4.63
C LEU A 111 25.38 -19.02 -5.34
N ALA A 112 25.27 -17.69 -5.37
CA ALA A 112 26.27 -16.80 -5.94
C ALA A 112 27.66 -17.00 -5.31
N GLU A 113 27.72 -17.04 -3.99
CA GLU A 113 28.96 -17.34 -3.25
C GLU A 113 29.54 -18.71 -3.64
N LYS A 114 28.69 -19.75 -3.71
CA LYS A 114 29.14 -21.12 -4.02
C LYS A 114 29.71 -21.27 -5.43
N PHE A 115 29.16 -20.55 -6.39
CA PHE A 115 29.48 -20.69 -7.82
C PHE A 115 30.32 -19.54 -8.38
N ASP A 116 30.73 -18.58 -7.55
CA ASP A 116 31.48 -17.37 -7.95
C ASP A 116 30.75 -16.59 -9.07
N LEU A 117 29.45 -16.37 -8.88
CA LEU A 117 28.56 -15.66 -9.81
C LEU A 117 27.88 -14.48 -9.13
N SER A 118 27.28 -13.59 -9.92
CA SER A 118 26.43 -12.53 -9.37
C SER A 118 25.10 -13.12 -8.83
N PRO A 119 24.59 -12.68 -7.65
CA PRO A 119 23.26 -13.04 -7.16
C PRO A 119 22.13 -12.72 -8.14
N GLU A 120 22.38 -11.80 -9.07
CA GLU A 120 21.43 -11.43 -10.11
C GLU A 120 21.24 -12.54 -11.16
N VAL A 121 22.19 -13.46 -11.34
CA VAL A 121 22.04 -14.64 -12.20
C VAL A 121 20.92 -15.56 -11.68
N PHE A 122 20.76 -15.63 -10.35
CA PHE A 122 19.75 -16.46 -9.70
C PHE A 122 18.41 -15.74 -9.46
N SER A 123 18.21 -14.56 -10.08
CA SER A 123 17.03 -13.72 -9.91
C SER A 123 16.01 -13.92 -11.03
N PHE A 124 14.76 -14.23 -10.70
CA PHE A 124 13.66 -14.21 -11.68
C PHE A 124 13.11 -12.80 -11.96
N ASN A 125 13.72 -11.76 -11.36
CA ASN A 125 13.31 -10.37 -11.52
C ASN A 125 14.05 -9.65 -12.65
N ASN A 126 15.14 -10.21 -13.17
CA ASN A 126 15.94 -9.62 -14.25
C ASN A 126 16.21 -10.63 -15.39
N ALA A 127 16.82 -10.15 -16.47
CA ALA A 127 16.99 -10.92 -17.69
C ALA A 127 18.16 -11.91 -17.73
N LEU A 128 19.07 -11.87 -16.75
CA LEU A 128 20.32 -12.62 -16.77
C LEU A 128 20.10 -14.14 -16.64
N GLY A 129 19.08 -14.55 -15.87
CA GLY A 129 18.84 -15.97 -15.57
C GLY A 129 17.40 -16.46 -15.70
N TRP A 130 16.47 -15.58 -16.09
CA TRP A 130 15.06 -15.94 -16.16
C TRP A 130 14.69 -16.73 -17.43
N CYS A 131 13.56 -17.42 -17.40
CA CYS A 131 13.00 -18.06 -18.58
C CYS A 131 12.63 -16.99 -19.62
N THR A 132 13.19 -17.10 -20.83
CA THR A 132 12.97 -16.11 -21.91
C THR A 132 11.52 -16.03 -22.42
N THR A 133 10.70 -17.07 -22.21
CA THR A 133 9.30 -17.10 -22.65
C THR A 133 8.37 -16.39 -21.67
N CYS A 134 8.43 -16.71 -20.38
CA CYS A 134 7.59 -16.05 -19.37
C CYS A 134 8.25 -14.82 -18.73
N LYS A 135 9.52 -14.54 -19.05
CA LYS A 135 10.32 -13.47 -18.45
C LYS A 135 10.31 -13.53 -16.92
N GLY A 136 10.55 -14.72 -16.36
CA GLY A 136 10.59 -14.93 -14.91
C GLY A 136 9.24 -14.87 -14.18
N ARG A 137 8.11 -14.76 -14.90
CA ARG A 137 6.76 -14.72 -14.29
C ARG A 137 6.22 -16.09 -13.89
N GLY A 138 6.80 -17.18 -14.42
CA GLY A 138 6.30 -18.55 -14.25
C GLY A 138 5.03 -18.87 -15.05
N THR A 139 4.26 -17.85 -15.45
CA THR A 139 3.02 -17.97 -16.22
C THR A 139 3.00 -17.04 -17.43
N THR A 140 2.19 -17.39 -18.43
CA THR A 140 1.88 -16.56 -19.60
C THR A 140 0.36 -16.50 -19.76
N LYS A 141 -0.24 -15.30 -19.69
CA LYS A 141 -1.70 -15.12 -19.67
C LYS A 141 -2.41 -15.97 -18.60
N ASN A 142 -1.85 -16.00 -17.37
CA ASN A 142 -2.33 -16.78 -16.22
C ASN A 142 -2.35 -18.31 -16.42
N VAL A 143 -1.70 -18.84 -17.45
CA VAL A 143 -1.46 -20.28 -17.64
C VAL A 143 0.01 -20.57 -17.35
N GLU A 144 0.29 -21.70 -16.71
CA GLU A 144 1.66 -22.13 -16.43
C GLU A 144 2.54 -22.12 -17.70
N CYS A 145 3.78 -21.63 -17.56
CA CYS A 145 4.69 -21.52 -18.68
C CYS A 145 5.15 -22.90 -19.13
N LYS A 146 4.75 -23.33 -20.33
CA LYS A 146 5.15 -24.62 -20.91
C LYS A 146 6.65 -24.81 -21.14
N LYS A 147 7.45 -23.74 -21.17
CA LYS A 147 8.90 -23.84 -21.42
C LYS A 147 9.70 -24.16 -20.16
N CYS A 148 9.36 -23.53 -19.04
CA CYS A 148 10.04 -23.75 -17.77
C CYS A 148 9.19 -24.49 -16.75
N GLU A 149 7.96 -24.87 -17.11
CA GLU A 149 7.03 -25.61 -16.23
C GLU A 149 6.84 -24.89 -14.88
N GLY A 150 6.64 -23.57 -14.96
CA GLY A 150 6.48 -22.72 -13.76
C GLY A 150 7.78 -22.40 -13.00
N LYS A 151 8.93 -23.00 -13.34
CA LYS A 151 10.21 -22.80 -12.61
C LYS A 151 10.80 -21.40 -12.67
N ARG A 152 10.39 -20.59 -13.65
CA ARG A 152 10.80 -19.18 -13.87
C ARG A 152 12.22 -18.95 -14.39
N TYR A 153 13.12 -19.92 -14.36
CA TYR A 153 14.52 -19.76 -14.79
C TYR A 153 14.82 -20.36 -16.16
N SER A 154 15.98 -20.01 -16.71
CA SER A 154 16.54 -20.63 -17.91
C SER A 154 17.18 -21.99 -17.60
N SER A 155 17.34 -22.83 -18.62
CA SER A 155 17.95 -24.15 -18.47
C SER A 155 19.40 -24.11 -17.99
N GLU A 156 20.12 -23.02 -18.27
CA GLU A 156 21.50 -22.79 -17.84
C GLU A 156 21.57 -22.56 -16.32
N VAL A 157 20.65 -21.75 -15.77
CA VAL A 157 20.61 -21.47 -14.33
C VAL A 157 20.24 -22.71 -13.52
N GLU A 158 19.35 -23.55 -14.05
CA GLU A 158 18.93 -24.81 -13.40
C GLU A 158 20.06 -25.85 -13.27
N GLN A 159 21.21 -25.64 -13.93
CA GLN A 159 22.38 -26.52 -13.81
C GLN A 159 23.18 -26.28 -12.52
N TYR A 160 23.09 -25.08 -11.94
CA TYR A 160 23.77 -24.75 -10.68
C TYR A 160 22.99 -25.34 -9.51
N LYS A 161 23.56 -26.37 -8.87
CA LYS A 161 22.91 -27.10 -7.78
C LYS A 161 23.73 -27.11 -6.50
N LEU A 162 23.12 -26.68 -5.41
CA LEU A 162 23.70 -26.72 -4.07
C LEU A 162 23.37 -28.07 -3.42
N GLU A 163 24.37 -28.73 -2.83
CA GLU A 163 24.14 -29.94 -2.04
C GLU A 163 23.52 -29.55 -0.70
N LEU A 164 22.27 -29.97 -0.48
CA LEU A 164 21.51 -29.77 0.75
C LEU A 164 20.97 -31.12 1.21
N ARG A 165 21.19 -31.51 2.48
CA ARG A 165 20.84 -32.85 3.00
C ARG A 165 21.36 -34.01 2.14
N ASN A 166 22.56 -33.87 1.57
CA ASN A 166 23.17 -34.83 0.64
C ASN A 166 22.36 -35.05 -0.65
N GLN A 167 21.57 -34.06 -1.08
CA GLN A 167 20.90 -34.05 -2.38
C GLN A 167 21.11 -32.72 -3.12
N PRO A 168 21.30 -32.75 -4.44
CA PRO A 168 21.53 -31.55 -5.22
C PRO A 168 20.21 -30.80 -5.51
N HIS A 169 20.11 -29.55 -5.08
CA HIS A 169 18.95 -28.68 -5.28
C HIS A 169 19.31 -27.46 -6.13
N SER A 170 18.53 -27.18 -7.18
CA SER A 170 18.63 -25.92 -7.93
C SER A 170 17.90 -24.77 -7.20
N ILE A 171 18.05 -23.55 -7.71
CA ILE A 171 17.28 -22.38 -7.22
C ILE A 171 15.76 -22.62 -7.30
N SER A 172 15.26 -23.30 -8.33
CA SER A 172 13.82 -23.57 -8.46
C SER A 172 13.36 -24.66 -7.48
N ASP A 173 14.18 -25.68 -7.24
CA ASP A 173 13.92 -26.70 -6.25
C ASP A 173 13.78 -26.07 -4.86
N MET A 174 14.77 -25.25 -4.46
CA MET A 174 14.75 -24.53 -3.18
C MET A 174 13.54 -23.60 -3.06
N ASN A 175 13.21 -22.83 -4.10
CA ASN A 175 12.05 -21.94 -4.05
C ASN A 175 10.72 -22.69 -3.91
N ASN A 176 10.66 -23.95 -4.32
CA ASN A 176 9.48 -24.80 -4.20
C ASN A 176 9.45 -25.65 -2.91
N LEU A 177 10.49 -25.59 -2.08
CA LEU A 177 10.44 -26.16 -0.73
C LEU A 177 9.47 -25.36 0.15
N SER A 178 8.83 -26.06 1.10
CA SER A 178 8.01 -25.39 2.12
C SER A 178 8.88 -24.56 3.06
N ILE A 179 8.27 -23.61 3.75
CA ILE A 179 8.95 -22.77 4.74
C ILE A 179 9.45 -23.63 5.92
N GLU A 180 8.76 -24.72 6.32
CA GLU A 180 9.35 -25.65 7.31
C GLU A 180 10.64 -26.27 6.80
N ALA A 181 10.66 -26.70 5.54
CA ALA A 181 11.83 -27.30 4.92
C ALA A 181 12.98 -26.28 4.82
N ILE A 182 12.70 -25.06 4.37
CA ILE A 182 13.70 -23.98 4.33
C ILE A 182 14.22 -23.64 5.72
N TYR A 183 13.35 -23.52 6.73
CA TYR A 183 13.75 -23.26 8.10
C TYR A 183 14.70 -24.35 8.63
N SER A 184 14.40 -25.62 8.35
CA SER A 184 15.26 -26.74 8.72
C SER A 184 16.57 -26.84 7.93
N LEU A 185 16.76 -26.00 6.90
CA LEU A 185 17.97 -25.86 6.08
C LEU A 185 18.69 -24.51 6.34
N SER A 186 18.24 -23.73 7.32
CA SER A 186 18.71 -22.35 7.52
C SER A 186 20.22 -22.24 7.70
N GLU A 187 20.85 -23.17 8.42
CA GLU A 187 22.31 -23.21 8.60
C GLU A 187 23.04 -23.51 7.29
N GLU A 188 22.58 -24.50 6.51
CA GLU A 188 23.18 -24.87 5.21
C GLU A 188 23.03 -23.75 4.18
N LEU A 189 21.92 -23.02 4.22
CA LEU A 189 21.60 -21.89 3.34
C LEU A 189 22.18 -20.55 3.83
N ASN A 190 22.79 -20.51 5.02
CA ASN A 190 23.28 -19.29 5.66
C ASN A 190 22.21 -18.19 5.79
N ILE A 191 21.00 -18.59 6.18
CA ILE A 191 19.89 -17.66 6.43
C ILE A 191 20.15 -16.89 7.72
N SER A 192 19.97 -15.57 7.70
CA SER A 192 20.21 -14.69 8.86
C SER A 192 19.26 -15.01 10.03
N GLU A 193 19.69 -14.74 11.27
CA GLU A 193 18.86 -15.01 12.47
C GLU A 193 17.51 -14.31 12.38
N GLU A 194 17.47 -13.08 11.88
CA GLU A 194 16.24 -12.30 11.69
C GLU A 194 15.28 -13.00 10.73
N ARG A 195 15.78 -13.53 9.61
CA ARG A 195 14.96 -14.28 8.65
C ARG A 195 14.56 -15.65 9.18
N GLN A 196 15.40 -16.30 9.99
CA GLN A 196 15.04 -17.52 10.69
C GLN A 196 13.86 -17.28 11.66
N HIS A 197 13.87 -16.17 12.40
CA HIS A 197 12.73 -15.79 13.25
C HIS A 197 11.45 -15.57 12.44
N ILE A 198 11.52 -14.89 11.28
CA ILE A 198 10.35 -14.74 10.40
C ILE A 198 9.85 -16.10 9.91
N LEU A 199 10.74 -16.98 9.43
CA LEU A 199 10.38 -18.33 8.98
C LEU A 199 9.73 -19.11 10.13
N LYS A 200 10.28 -19.02 11.34
CA LYS A 200 9.72 -19.66 12.54
C LYS A 200 8.33 -19.13 12.88
N ASN A 201 8.13 -17.81 12.86
CA ASN A 201 6.83 -17.19 13.09
C ASN A 201 5.79 -17.62 12.04
N ILE A 202 6.18 -17.77 10.77
CA ILE A 202 5.30 -18.28 9.70
C ILE A 202 4.85 -19.73 10.01
N ILE A 203 5.77 -20.56 10.52
CA ILE A 203 5.45 -21.93 10.94
C ILE A 203 4.49 -21.91 12.13
N ASP A 204 4.75 -21.07 13.13
CA ASP A 204 3.93 -20.96 14.34
C ASP A 204 2.54 -20.36 14.05
N MET A 205 2.42 -19.58 12.97
CA MET A 205 1.16 -19.11 12.38
C MET A 205 0.43 -20.15 11.52
N ASN A 206 0.88 -21.41 11.56
CA ASN A 206 0.32 -22.55 10.82
C ASN A 206 0.23 -22.35 9.29
N ILE A 207 1.21 -21.64 8.72
CA ILE A 207 1.34 -21.43 7.26
C ILE A 207 2.74 -21.77 6.74
N GLY A 208 3.51 -22.56 7.50
CA GLY A 208 4.83 -23.03 7.07
C GLY A 208 4.80 -23.86 5.78
N TYR A 209 3.67 -24.48 5.44
CA TYR A 209 3.55 -25.31 4.23
C TYR A 209 3.67 -24.52 2.92
N LEU A 210 3.57 -23.18 2.99
CA LEU A 210 3.75 -22.32 1.84
C LEU A 210 5.19 -22.42 1.33
N THR A 211 5.37 -22.25 0.03
CA THR A 211 6.70 -22.27 -0.60
C THR A 211 7.19 -20.84 -0.85
N LEU A 212 8.50 -20.64 -0.96
CA LEU A 212 9.07 -19.31 -1.28
C LEU A 212 8.58 -18.80 -2.65
N ASN A 213 8.24 -19.70 -3.56
CA ASN A 213 7.73 -19.39 -4.91
C ASN A 213 6.22 -19.08 -4.95
N ARG A 214 5.50 -19.29 -3.84
CA ARG A 214 4.07 -19.02 -3.73
C ARG A 214 3.79 -17.55 -4.02
N ILE A 215 2.92 -17.27 -4.98
CA ILE A 215 2.59 -15.89 -5.39
C ILE A 215 1.71 -15.26 -4.32
N MET A 216 2.03 -14.03 -3.89
CA MET A 216 1.29 -13.29 -2.86
C MET A 216 -0.18 -13.13 -3.23
N GLY A 217 -0.47 -12.79 -4.50
CA GLY A 217 -1.84 -12.67 -5.01
C GLY A 217 -2.63 -13.98 -5.11
N THR A 218 -2.03 -15.13 -4.79
CA THR A 218 -2.70 -16.45 -4.73
C THR A 218 -2.94 -16.95 -3.31
N LEU A 219 -2.47 -16.21 -2.30
CA LEU A 219 -2.77 -16.50 -0.91
C LEU A 219 -4.23 -16.17 -0.61
N SER A 220 -4.88 -17.01 0.19
CA SER A 220 -6.15 -16.67 0.81
C SER A 220 -5.98 -15.46 1.74
N GLY A 221 -7.07 -14.75 2.02
CA GLY A 221 -7.03 -13.61 2.94
C GLY A 221 -6.47 -13.96 4.33
N GLY A 222 -6.80 -15.16 4.83
CA GLY A 222 -6.28 -15.66 6.11
C GLY A 222 -4.78 -15.98 6.06
N GLU A 223 -4.30 -16.67 5.01
CA GLU A 223 -2.86 -16.93 4.82
C GLU A 223 -2.06 -15.62 4.72
N LEU A 224 -2.60 -14.64 3.99
CA LEU A 224 -1.95 -13.35 3.81
C LEU A 224 -1.85 -12.57 5.14
N THR A 225 -2.93 -12.53 5.91
CA THR A 225 -2.98 -11.87 7.22
C THR A 225 -1.98 -12.51 8.19
N ARG A 226 -1.93 -13.84 8.23
CA ARG A 226 -0.99 -14.61 9.05
C ARG A 226 0.47 -14.42 8.65
N LEU A 227 0.75 -14.30 7.34
CA LEU A 227 2.09 -13.99 6.84
C LEU A 227 2.54 -12.59 7.30
N TYR A 228 1.65 -11.60 7.22
CA TYR A 228 1.93 -10.26 7.72
C TYR A 228 2.15 -10.24 9.23
N LEU A 229 1.31 -10.94 10.00
CA LEU A 229 1.50 -11.06 11.46
C LEU A 229 2.85 -11.67 11.82
N ALA A 230 3.28 -12.72 11.11
CA ALA A 230 4.58 -13.36 11.34
C ALA A 230 5.76 -12.39 11.14
N GLU A 231 5.67 -11.48 10.16
CA GLU A 231 6.67 -10.44 9.93
C GLU A 231 6.63 -9.37 11.03
N PHE A 232 5.45 -8.90 11.43
CA PHE A 232 5.32 -7.91 12.50
C PHE A 232 5.79 -8.43 13.86
N MET A 233 5.59 -9.71 14.16
CA MET A 233 6.13 -10.33 15.37
C MET A 233 7.67 -10.25 15.46
N ALA A 234 8.36 -10.29 14.33
CA ALA A 234 9.82 -10.16 14.31
C ALA A 234 10.29 -8.70 14.39
N ALA A 235 9.53 -7.77 13.77
CA ALA A 235 10.02 -6.43 13.51
C ALA A 235 9.35 -5.30 14.31
N SER A 236 8.09 -5.46 14.73
CA SER A 236 7.27 -4.34 15.22
C SER A 236 7.39 -4.09 16.71
N GLU A 237 7.55 -2.81 17.08
CA GLU A 237 7.63 -2.37 18.46
C GLU A 237 6.91 -1.03 18.67
N ASN A 238 6.20 -0.91 19.79
CA ASN A 238 5.45 0.29 20.20
C ASN A 238 4.45 0.79 19.13
N THR A 239 3.78 -0.15 18.45
CA THR A 239 2.78 0.16 17.41
C THR A 239 1.39 -0.30 17.82
N VAL A 240 0.36 0.30 17.24
CA VAL A 240 -1.01 -0.22 17.29
C VAL A 240 -1.21 -1.12 16.08
N ILE A 241 -1.50 -2.40 16.31
CA ILE A 241 -1.72 -3.40 15.27
C ILE A 241 -3.18 -3.77 15.29
N ILE A 242 -3.88 -3.44 14.21
CA ILE A 242 -5.30 -3.75 14.06
C ILE A 242 -5.44 -4.95 13.13
N ILE A 243 -6.05 -6.02 13.62
CA ILE A 243 -6.20 -7.29 12.90
C ILE A 243 -7.68 -7.49 12.57
N ASP A 244 -8.00 -7.65 11.28
CA ASP A 244 -9.38 -7.79 10.81
C ASP A 244 -9.69 -9.25 10.43
N GLU A 245 -10.66 -9.85 11.13
CA GLU A 245 -11.21 -11.19 10.93
C GLU A 245 -10.16 -12.32 10.95
N ILE A 246 -9.37 -12.39 12.03
CA ILE A 246 -8.33 -13.43 12.18
C ILE A 246 -8.93 -14.84 12.26
N SER A 247 -10.16 -14.99 12.78
CA SER A 247 -10.83 -16.28 12.93
C SER A 247 -11.20 -16.96 11.61
N VAL A 248 -11.17 -16.23 10.49
CA VAL A 248 -11.71 -16.72 9.22
C VAL A 248 -10.89 -17.87 8.63
N GLY A 249 -11.57 -18.99 8.37
CA GLY A 249 -10.98 -20.19 7.74
C GLY A 249 -10.03 -20.95 8.66
N LEU A 250 -10.20 -20.81 9.98
CA LEU A 250 -9.44 -21.51 11.02
C LEU A 250 -10.35 -22.39 11.85
N ASP A 251 -9.89 -23.60 12.16
CA ASP A 251 -10.48 -24.41 13.23
C ASP A 251 -10.13 -23.84 14.61
N HIS A 252 -10.91 -24.22 15.62
CA HIS A 252 -10.81 -23.69 16.97
C HIS A 252 -9.42 -23.90 17.61
N GLN A 253 -8.81 -25.09 17.45
CA GLN A 253 -7.50 -25.37 18.04
C GLN A 253 -6.39 -24.54 17.38
N THR A 254 -6.44 -24.41 16.05
CA THR A 254 -5.49 -23.55 15.33
C THR A 254 -5.67 -22.08 15.70
N LEU A 255 -6.92 -21.62 15.86
CA LEU A 255 -7.22 -20.26 16.31
C LEU A 255 -6.60 -19.97 17.68
N LEU A 256 -6.75 -20.86 18.67
CA LEU A 256 -6.15 -20.69 19.99
C LEU A 256 -4.62 -20.57 19.94
N LYS A 257 -3.95 -21.39 19.10
CA LYS A 257 -2.50 -21.28 18.91
C LYS A 257 -2.10 -19.93 18.31
N ILE A 258 -2.85 -19.44 17.34
CA ILE A 258 -2.60 -18.14 16.71
C ILE A 258 -2.84 -17.00 17.70
N LEU A 259 -3.88 -17.08 18.52
CA LEU A 259 -4.14 -16.09 19.56
C LEU A 259 -3.00 -16.06 20.61
N GLU A 260 -2.40 -17.21 20.93
CA GLU A 260 -1.19 -17.24 21.76
C GLU A 260 0.01 -16.57 21.07
N GLN A 261 0.15 -16.68 19.75
CA GLN A 261 1.17 -15.92 19.01
C GLN A 261 0.89 -14.41 19.02
N ILE A 262 -0.37 -14.01 18.84
CA ILE A 262 -0.78 -12.60 18.90
C ILE A 262 -0.57 -12.02 20.30
N LYS A 263 -0.75 -12.83 21.35
CA LYS A 263 -0.41 -12.44 22.72
C LYS A 263 1.06 -12.06 22.88
N GLN A 264 1.97 -12.80 22.23
CA GLN A 264 3.40 -12.44 22.23
C GLN A 264 3.65 -11.09 21.56
N LEU A 265 2.91 -10.78 20.49
CA LEU A 265 2.96 -9.48 19.82
C LEU A 265 2.46 -8.35 20.73
N GLY A 266 1.44 -8.62 21.56
CA GLY A 266 0.86 -7.70 22.54
C GLY A 266 1.84 -7.21 23.61
N TYR A 267 2.86 -7.99 23.96
CA TYR A 267 3.88 -7.52 24.93
C TYR A 267 4.70 -6.33 24.44
N LYS A 268 4.78 -6.12 23.12
CA LYS A 268 5.53 -5.02 22.50
C LYS A 268 4.64 -3.98 21.83
N ASN A 269 3.35 -4.26 21.66
CA ASN A 269 2.44 -3.51 20.81
C ASN A 269 1.04 -3.47 21.42
N GLN A 270 0.22 -2.52 20.97
CA GLN A 270 -1.21 -2.53 21.28
C GLN A 270 -1.96 -3.32 20.21
N ILE A 271 -2.76 -4.31 20.61
CA ILE A 271 -3.51 -5.15 19.68
C ILE A 271 -4.98 -4.76 19.68
N TRP A 272 -5.53 -4.49 18.50
CA TRP A 272 -6.97 -4.37 18.28
C TRP A 272 -7.45 -5.50 17.38
N LEU A 273 -8.54 -6.15 17.79
CA LEU A 273 -9.11 -7.31 17.10
C LEU A 273 -10.51 -6.95 16.59
N ILE A 274 -10.70 -6.93 15.28
CA ILE A 274 -12.02 -6.85 14.67
C ILE A 274 -12.41 -8.29 14.34
N ASP A 275 -13.42 -8.84 14.98
CA ASP A 275 -13.85 -10.20 14.69
C ASP A 275 -15.35 -10.40 14.94
N HIS A 276 -15.86 -11.55 14.52
CA HIS A 276 -17.20 -12.03 14.81
C HIS A 276 -17.20 -13.17 15.84
N SER A 277 -16.04 -13.78 16.10
CA SER A 277 -15.84 -14.87 17.06
C SER A 277 -15.66 -14.35 18.48
N ASP A 278 -16.51 -14.83 19.39
CA ASP A 278 -16.37 -14.53 20.83
C ASP A 278 -15.06 -15.07 21.39
N THR A 279 -14.57 -16.21 20.89
CA THR A 279 -13.23 -16.74 21.24
C THR A 279 -12.11 -15.74 20.98
N VAL A 280 -12.25 -14.87 19.98
CA VAL A 280 -11.25 -13.83 19.67
C VAL A 280 -11.50 -12.59 20.53
N LEU A 281 -12.75 -12.12 20.60
CA LEU A 281 -13.12 -10.88 21.29
C LEU A 281 -12.89 -10.98 22.80
N ASP A 282 -13.13 -12.15 23.40
CA ASP A 282 -12.95 -12.40 24.83
C ASP A 282 -11.47 -12.45 25.25
N THR A 283 -10.54 -12.43 24.29
CA THR A 283 -9.10 -12.31 24.59
C THR A 283 -8.64 -10.88 24.87
N SER A 284 -9.47 -9.88 24.56
CA SER A 284 -9.14 -8.46 24.72
C SER A 284 -9.49 -7.93 26.11
N ASP A 285 -8.77 -6.88 26.53
CA ASP A 285 -8.99 -6.17 27.81
C ASP A 285 -10.35 -5.45 27.83
N GLU A 286 -10.69 -4.78 26.72
CA GLU A 286 -11.91 -3.98 26.57
C GLU A 286 -12.58 -4.26 25.23
N GLN A 287 -13.93 -4.27 25.21
CA GLN A 287 -14.71 -4.47 23.99
C GLN A 287 -15.47 -3.19 23.60
N LEU A 288 -15.42 -2.84 22.32
CA LEU A 288 -16.17 -1.74 21.71
C LEU A 288 -17.24 -2.27 20.76
N PHE A 289 -18.51 -1.96 21.04
CA PHE A 289 -19.63 -2.45 20.24
C PHE A 289 -20.12 -1.40 19.24
N PHE A 290 -20.07 -1.72 17.95
CA PHE A 290 -20.62 -0.90 16.87
C PHE A 290 -22.05 -1.32 16.50
N GLY A 291 -22.98 -0.37 16.56
CA GLY A 291 -24.41 -0.57 16.28
C GLY A 291 -25.19 0.74 16.18
N PRO A 292 -26.50 0.75 16.52
CA PRO A 292 -27.32 -0.41 16.90
C PRO A 292 -27.68 -1.34 15.72
N GLY A 293 -27.60 -0.84 14.48
CA GLY A 293 -27.90 -1.61 13.27
C GLY A 293 -26.75 -1.65 12.27
N SER A 294 -27.06 -2.06 11.04
CA SER A 294 -26.15 -2.11 9.90
C SER A 294 -26.39 -0.96 8.93
N GLY A 295 -25.40 -0.66 8.07
CA GLY A 295 -25.53 0.36 7.03
C GLY A 295 -25.87 1.73 7.62
N LYS A 296 -26.94 2.36 7.13
CA LYS A 296 -27.40 3.69 7.59
C LYS A 296 -27.80 3.73 9.08
N TYR A 297 -28.08 2.58 9.69
CA TYR A 297 -28.45 2.44 11.10
C TYR A 297 -27.27 2.07 12.02
N GLY A 298 -26.07 1.90 11.45
CA GLY A 298 -24.84 1.68 12.21
C GLY A 298 -24.08 2.98 12.50
N GLY A 299 -22.76 2.84 12.66
CA GLY A 299 -21.82 3.96 12.75
C GLY A 299 -21.72 4.61 14.13
N LYS A 300 -22.29 3.99 15.17
CA LYS A 300 -22.21 4.44 16.56
C LYS A 300 -21.61 3.37 17.45
N ILE A 301 -20.93 3.80 18.51
CA ILE A 301 -20.56 2.92 19.61
C ILE A 301 -21.76 2.83 20.56
N VAL A 302 -22.10 1.63 20.98
CA VAL A 302 -23.22 1.32 21.89
C VAL A 302 -22.68 0.58 23.12
N GLU A 303 -23.39 0.68 24.25
CA GLU A 303 -22.96 0.06 25.51
C GLU A 303 -23.13 -1.46 25.50
N GLU A 304 -24.18 -1.97 24.87
CA GLU A 304 -24.48 -3.40 24.77
C GLU A 304 -24.17 -3.95 23.38
N SER A 305 -23.69 -5.20 23.31
CA SER A 305 -23.45 -5.87 22.04
C SER A 305 -24.73 -5.97 21.22
N PRO A 306 -24.80 -5.40 20.00
CA PRO A 306 -25.96 -5.56 19.12
C PRO A 306 -25.96 -6.91 18.40
N ARG A 307 -24.97 -7.78 18.65
CA ARG A 307 -24.89 -9.10 18.03
C ARG A 307 -25.90 -10.02 18.73
N PRO A 308 -26.78 -10.72 17.99
CA PRO A 308 -27.68 -11.69 18.60
C PRO A 308 -26.89 -12.92 19.05
N GLU A 309 -27.38 -13.56 20.11
CA GLU A 309 -26.87 -14.85 20.56
C GLU A 309 -27.16 -15.97 19.56
N PRO A 310 -26.38 -17.07 19.56
CA PRO A 310 -26.68 -18.28 18.79
C PRO A 310 -28.08 -18.82 19.09
N ILE A 311 -28.84 -19.15 18.03
CA ILE A 311 -30.17 -19.77 18.15
C ILE A 311 -30.07 -21.22 17.73
N HIS A 312 -30.24 -22.15 18.67
CA HIS A 312 -30.18 -23.58 18.37
C HIS A 312 -31.56 -24.10 17.92
N CYS A 313 -31.66 -24.51 16.65
CA CYS A 313 -32.86 -25.15 16.10
C CYS A 313 -32.91 -26.64 16.45
N GLU A 314 -34.11 -27.24 16.49
CA GLU A 314 -34.27 -28.67 16.72
C GLU A 314 -33.61 -29.50 15.60
N ARG A 315 -32.70 -30.42 15.99
CA ARG A 315 -32.01 -31.36 15.08
C ARG A 315 -32.90 -32.53 14.72
N ASN A 316 -32.64 -33.17 13.57
CA ASN A 316 -33.37 -34.39 13.21
C ASN A 316 -32.81 -35.59 13.98
N GLN A 317 -33.46 -35.96 15.08
CA GLN A 317 -33.03 -37.05 15.96
C GLN A 317 -33.34 -38.46 15.42
N VAL A 318 -34.11 -38.58 14.33
CA VAL A 318 -34.45 -39.88 13.74
C VAL A 318 -33.20 -40.41 13.01
N MET A 319 -32.84 -41.67 13.22
CA MET A 319 -31.74 -42.29 12.47
C MET A 319 -32.09 -42.42 10.97
N PRO A 320 -31.19 -42.04 10.05
CA PRO A 320 -31.46 -42.10 8.62
C PRO A 320 -31.51 -43.54 8.11
N THR A 321 -32.48 -43.82 7.25
CA THR A 321 -32.68 -45.13 6.60
C THR A 321 -32.05 -45.23 5.21
N GLU A 322 -31.69 -44.09 4.60
CA GLU A 322 -31.09 -44.02 3.26
C GLU A 322 -29.76 -43.28 3.27
N TYR A 323 -28.82 -43.73 2.42
CA TYR A 323 -27.46 -43.18 2.31
C TYR A 323 -27.06 -43.01 0.85
N TYR A 324 -26.26 -41.98 0.57
CA TYR A 324 -25.42 -41.92 -0.63
C TYR A 324 -24.15 -42.75 -0.40
N GLN A 325 -23.81 -43.61 -1.36
CA GLN A 325 -22.65 -44.50 -1.31
C GLN A 325 -21.64 -44.06 -2.35
N PHE A 326 -20.45 -43.69 -1.89
CA PHE A 326 -19.33 -43.29 -2.73
C PHE A 326 -18.24 -44.34 -2.65
N HIS A 327 -17.64 -44.69 -3.78
CA HIS A 327 -16.58 -45.70 -3.86
C HIS A 327 -15.42 -45.24 -4.73
N ASP A 328 -14.24 -45.79 -4.46
CA ASP A 328 -13.00 -45.57 -5.23
C ASP A 328 -12.65 -44.07 -5.37
N LEU A 329 -12.63 -43.36 -4.24
CA LEU A 329 -12.33 -41.93 -4.20
C LEU A 329 -10.82 -41.70 -4.15
N TYR A 330 -10.25 -41.28 -5.29
CA TYR A 330 -8.83 -40.98 -5.43
C TYR A 330 -8.61 -39.56 -5.96
N CYS A 331 -8.10 -38.67 -5.10
CA CYS A 331 -7.65 -37.34 -5.52
C CYS A 331 -6.67 -36.75 -4.50
N ARG A 332 -5.50 -36.30 -4.96
CA ARG A 332 -4.42 -35.72 -4.14
C ARG A 332 -4.05 -36.63 -2.96
N ASN A 333 -4.39 -36.24 -1.73
CA ASN A 333 -4.11 -36.97 -0.51
C ASN A 333 -5.29 -37.86 -0.04
N ILE A 334 -6.36 -38.00 -0.83
CA ILE A 334 -7.50 -38.88 -0.55
C ILE A 334 -7.33 -40.18 -1.34
N GLU A 335 -7.33 -41.31 -0.63
CA GLU A 335 -7.25 -42.68 -1.18
C GLU A 335 -8.26 -43.58 -0.45
N MET A 336 -9.56 -43.32 -0.65
CA MET A 336 -10.62 -43.92 0.15
C MET A 336 -11.42 -44.95 -0.65
N ALA A 337 -11.57 -46.16 -0.09
CA ALA A 337 -12.30 -47.25 -0.74
C ALA A 337 -13.80 -46.98 -0.79
N GLU A 338 -14.39 -46.52 0.32
CA GLU A 338 -15.80 -46.18 0.40
C GLU A 338 -16.09 -45.16 1.50
N ILE A 339 -17.17 -44.38 1.34
CA ILE A 339 -17.76 -43.54 2.39
C ILE A 339 -19.27 -43.42 2.16
N GLN A 340 -20.05 -43.43 3.26
CA GLN A 340 -21.50 -43.35 3.22
C GLN A 340 -21.99 -42.04 3.84
N ILE A 341 -22.78 -41.27 3.11
CA ILE A 341 -23.33 -39.99 3.59
C ILE A 341 -24.85 -40.12 3.76
N PRO A 342 -25.42 -39.85 4.95
CA PRO A 342 -26.85 -40.00 5.18
C PRO A 342 -27.68 -39.01 4.35
N LYS A 343 -28.79 -39.48 3.77
CA LYS A 343 -29.74 -38.63 3.06
C LYS A 343 -30.67 -37.89 4.03
N ASN A 344 -31.20 -36.75 3.57
CA ASN A 344 -32.11 -35.88 4.34
C ASN A 344 -31.53 -35.44 5.69
N ARG A 345 -30.21 -35.27 5.75
CA ARG A 345 -29.49 -34.80 6.93
C ARG A 345 -28.59 -33.64 6.59
N LEU A 346 -28.26 -32.85 7.60
CA LEU A 346 -27.21 -31.86 7.55
C LEU A 346 -25.88 -32.50 7.98
N VAL A 347 -24.99 -32.71 7.01
CA VAL A 347 -23.69 -33.36 7.23
C VAL A 347 -22.57 -32.33 7.14
N THR A 348 -21.74 -32.22 8.16
CA THR A 348 -20.64 -31.25 8.21
C THR A 348 -19.29 -31.93 8.18
N VAL A 349 -18.42 -31.46 7.29
CA VAL A 349 -17.03 -31.90 7.15
C VAL A 349 -16.12 -30.86 7.79
N THR A 350 -15.35 -31.24 8.81
CA THR A 350 -14.46 -30.36 9.59
C THR A 350 -13.03 -30.94 9.68
N GLY A 351 -12.10 -30.16 10.24
CA GLY A 351 -10.68 -30.51 10.43
C GLY A 351 -9.72 -29.40 9.97
N GLU A 352 -8.41 -29.55 10.18
CA GLU A 352 -7.39 -28.50 9.96
C GLU A 352 -7.31 -27.97 8.51
N SER A 353 -6.83 -26.75 8.30
CA SER A 353 -6.63 -26.21 6.94
C SER A 353 -5.63 -27.07 6.14
N GLY A 354 -5.96 -27.36 4.88
CA GLY A 354 -5.11 -28.19 4.01
C GLY A 354 -5.13 -29.70 4.29
N CYS A 355 -6.00 -30.21 5.18
CA CYS A 355 -6.10 -31.66 5.45
C CYS A 355 -6.82 -32.47 4.34
N GLY A 356 -7.57 -31.82 3.44
CA GLY A 356 -8.23 -32.48 2.31
C GLY A 356 -9.76 -32.34 2.23
N LYS A 357 -10.40 -31.58 3.12
CA LYS A 357 -11.88 -31.37 3.14
C LYS A 357 -12.47 -31.01 1.78
N SER A 358 -11.98 -29.92 1.18
CA SER A 358 -12.43 -29.45 -0.14
C SER A 358 -12.11 -30.45 -1.24
N THR A 359 -11.00 -31.20 -1.14
CA THR A 359 -10.69 -32.25 -2.11
C THR A 359 -11.67 -33.41 -2.01
N LEU A 360 -11.99 -33.89 -0.80
CA LEU A 360 -12.99 -34.95 -0.62
C LEU A 360 -14.37 -34.51 -1.11
N VAL A 361 -14.84 -33.34 -0.69
CA VAL A 361 -16.21 -32.89 -0.96
C VAL A 361 -16.36 -32.37 -2.40
N ASN A 362 -15.48 -31.44 -2.82
CA ASN A 362 -15.65 -30.74 -4.09
C ASN A 362 -15.02 -31.43 -5.29
N GLU A 363 -14.06 -32.35 -5.10
CA GLU A 363 -13.39 -33.05 -6.20
C GLU A 363 -13.68 -34.55 -6.23
N CYS A 364 -13.81 -35.22 -5.09
CA CYS A 364 -14.15 -36.64 -5.04
C CYS A 364 -15.67 -36.87 -5.07
N ILE A 365 -16.37 -36.45 -4.00
CA ILE A 365 -17.81 -36.68 -3.80
C ILE A 365 -18.64 -36.06 -4.93
N SER A 366 -18.39 -34.81 -5.29
CA SER A 366 -19.12 -34.11 -6.37
C SER A 366 -19.05 -34.87 -7.71
N ASN A 367 -17.85 -35.32 -8.10
CA ASN A 367 -17.61 -35.99 -9.37
C ASN A 367 -18.17 -37.42 -9.37
N ASP A 368 -18.08 -38.13 -8.25
CA ASP A 368 -18.64 -39.48 -8.11
C ASP A 368 -20.18 -39.44 -8.03
N PHE A 369 -20.75 -38.41 -7.37
CA PHE A 369 -22.19 -38.17 -7.30
C PHE A 369 -22.81 -38.05 -8.70
N LEU A 370 -22.23 -37.22 -9.56
CA LEU A 370 -22.73 -37.03 -10.93
C LEU A 370 -22.68 -38.31 -11.77
N LYS A 371 -21.75 -39.22 -11.47
CA LYS A 371 -21.63 -40.52 -12.15
C LYS A 371 -22.67 -41.52 -11.65
N ARG A 372 -22.88 -41.61 -10.34
CA ARG A 372 -23.73 -42.65 -9.70
C ARG A 372 -25.20 -42.25 -9.59
N TYR A 373 -25.48 -40.96 -9.42
CA TYR A 373 -26.82 -40.41 -9.22
C TYR A 373 -27.20 -39.42 -10.33
N PRO A 374 -27.19 -39.82 -11.62
CA PRO A 374 -27.41 -38.90 -12.75
C PRO A 374 -28.84 -38.33 -12.84
N LYS A 375 -29.77 -38.87 -12.05
CA LYS A 375 -31.15 -38.36 -11.93
C LYS A 375 -31.31 -37.33 -10.82
N ASP A 376 -30.38 -37.31 -9.86
CA ASP A 376 -30.43 -36.40 -8.73
C ASP A 376 -29.67 -35.11 -9.09
N LYS A 377 -30.08 -33.99 -8.48
CA LYS A 377 -29.45 -32.70 -8.74
C LYS A 377 -28.32 -32.45 -7.73
N LEU A 378 -27.12 -32.18 -8.22
CA LEU A 378 -26.03 -31.64 -7.41
C LEU A 378 -26.01 -30.12 -7.53
N VAL A 379 -25.99 -29.41 -6.41
CA VAL A 379 -25.86 -27.95 -6.36
C VAL A 379 -24.64 -27.58 -5.51
N MET A 380 -23.62 -27.05 -6.16
CA MET A 380 -22.42 -26.54 -5.49
C MET A 380 -22.60 -25.04 -5.21
N VAL A 381 -22.69 -24.65 -3.94
CA VAL A 381 -22.91 -23.26 -3.54
C VAL A 381 -21.59 -22.65 -3.08
N GLY A 382 -21.08 -21.68 -3.85
CA GLY A 382 -19.95 -20.82 -3.45
C GLY A 382 -18.63 -21.05 -4.20
N GLN A 383 -18.55 -22.02 -5.12
CA GLN A 383 -17.34 -22.22 -5.93
C GLN A 383 -17.26 -21.29 -7.14
N ASP A 384 -16.05 -20.77 -7.40
CA ASP A 384 -15.64 -19.98 -8.57
C ASP A 384 -16.57 -18.82 -8.96
N ARG A 385 -16.38 -17.66 -8.30
CA ARG A 385 -16.94 -16.36 -8.72
C ARG A 385 -16.69 -16.05 -10.21
N ASN A 386 -15.67 -16.64 -10.82
CA ASN A 386 -15.18 -16.28 -12.15
C ASN A 386 -15.78 -17.08 -13.31
N GLN A 387 -16.43 -18.23 -13.08
CA GLN A 387 -16.90 -19.08 -14.19
C GLN A 387 -18.27 -18.67 -14.75
N SER A 388 -19.09 -17.96 -13.98
CA SER A 388 -20.49 -17.64 -14.33
C SER A 388 -20.89 -16.16 -14.14
N ILE A 389 -19.99 -15.29 -13.67
CA ILE A 389 -20.27 -13.89 -13.36
C ILE A 389 -19.46 -12.96 -14.28
N THR A 390 -20.15 -12.26 -15.19
CA THR A 390 -19.53 -11.13 -15.89
C THR A 390 -19.38 -9.95 -14.94
N SER A 391 -18.40 -9.06 -15.15
CA SER A 391 -18.20 -7.82 -14.35
C SER A 391 -19.38 -6.83 -14.37
N ARG A 392 -20.44 -7.15 -15.11
CA ARG A 392 -21.67 -6.38 -15.27
C ARG A 392 -22.88 -6.99 -14.55
N SER A 393 -22.75 -8.17 -13.95
CA SER A 393 -23.89 -8.87 -13.33
C SER A 393 -24.26 -8.22 -11.99
N THR A 394 -25.54 -7.83 -11.83
CA THR A 394 -26.12 -7.30 -10.58
C THR A 394 -26.97 -8.36 -9.88
N VAL A 395 -27.29 -8.14 -8.60
CA VAL A 395 -28.20 -9.01 -7.81
C VAL A 395 -29.48 -9.34 -8.59
N ALA A 396 -30.13 -8.33 -9.19
CA ALA A 396 -31.37 -8.55 -9.95
C ALA A 396 -31.21 -9.34 -11.24
N THR A 397 -30.07 -9.22 -11.93
CA THR A 397 -29.80 -10.02 -13.14
C THR A 397 -29.47 -11.47 -12.79
N PHE A 398 -28.73 -11.68 -11.70
CA PHE A 398 -28.33 -13.00 -11.23
C PHE A 398 -29.54 -13.81 -10.76
N LEU A 399 -30.45 -13.17 -10.02
CA LEU A 399 -31.71 -13.76 -9.58
C LEU A 399 -32.77 -13.84 -10.69
N ASP A 400 -32.47 -13.49 -11.95
CA ASP A 400 -33.44 -13.45 -13.06
C ASP A 400 -34.77 -12.71 -12.72
N ILE A 401 -34.68 -11.58 -12.02
CA ILE A 401 -35.84 -10.74 -11.66
C ILE A 401 -35.87 -9.41 -12.39
N LYS A 402 -34.74 -8.94 -12.96
CA LYS A 402 -34.66 -7.63 -13.65
C LYS A 402 -35.74 -7.45 -14.72
N LYS A 403 -35.98 -8.46 -15.57
CA LYS A 403 -37.02 -8.43 -16.63
C LYS A 403 -38.46 -8.61 -16.12
N LYS A 404 -38.63 -9.14 -14.90
CA LYS A 404 -39.95 -9.36 -14.28
C LYS A 404 -40.42 -8.10 -13.56
N MET A 405 -39.47 -7.34 -13.02
CA MET A 405 -39.70 -6.07 -12.31
C MET A 405 -40.06 -4.90 -13.23
N THR A 406 -39.72 -4.95 -14.52
CA THR A 406 -40.10 -3.92 -15.51
C THR A 406 -41.63 -3.82 -15.74
N LYS A 407 -42.44 -4.65 -15.10
CA LYS A 407 -43.91 -4.60 -15.16
C LYS A 407 -44.55 -3.69 -14.10
N TYR A 408 -43.78 -3.24 -13.11
CA TYR A 408 -44.32 -2.62 -11.90
C TYR A 408 -43.95 -1.14 -11.73
N SER A 409 -43.04 -0.58 -12.55
CA SER A 409 -42.72 0.85 -12.55
C SER A 409 -42.15 1.31 -13.89
N ASP A 410 -42.53 2.52 -14.33
CA ASP A 410 -41.99 3.20 -15.51
C ASP A 410 -40.63 3.88 -15.24
N ASP A 411 -40.30 4.17 -13.96
CA ASP A 411 -39.01 4.72 -13.51
C ASP A 411 -38.20 3.61 -12.81
N ILE A 412 -37.46 2.84 -13.60
CA ILE A 412 -36.71 1.65 -13.18
C ILE A 412 -35.50 2.00 -12.29
N ASP A 413 -34.85 3.14 -12.53
CA ASP A 413 -33.58 3.47 -11.88
C ASP A 413 -33.75 3.77 -10.38
N ASP A 414 -34.92 4.25 -9.94
CA ASP A 414 -35.19 4.56 -8.53
C ASP A 414 -35.42 3.29 -7.69
N ILE A 415 -36.23 2.34 -8.18
CA ILE A 415 -36.51 1.07 -7.47
C ILE A 415 -35.24 0.24 -7.30
N PHE A 416 -34.36 0.21 -8.30
CA PHE A 416 -33.18 -0.66 -8.26
C PHE A 416 -32.05 -0.13 -7.35
N GLN A 417 -32.12 1.14 -6.97
CA GLN A 417 -31.20 1.80 -6.05
C GLN A 417 -31.64 1.73 -4.58
N ARG A 418 -32.90 1.36 -4.32
CA ARG A 418 -33.44 1.14 -2.97
C ARG A 418 -33.02 -0.23 -2.41
N SER A 419 -33.13 -0.40 -1.10
CA SER A 419 -32.84 -1.68 -0.44
C SER A 419 -33.96 -2.70 -0.71
N ILE A 420 -33.66 -4.00 -0.68
CA ILE A 420 -34.65 -5.06 -0.88
C ILE A 420 -35.79 -4.97 0.16
N GLU A 421 -35.48 -4.60 1.40
CA GLU A 421 -36.47 -4.32 2.46
C GLU A 421 -37.46 -3.22 2.06
N ASP A 422 -36.98 -2.15 1.41
CA ASP A 422 -37.85 -1.06 0.97
C ASP A 422 -38.70 -1.44 -0.25
N ILE A 423 -38.29 -2.44 -1.04
CA ILE A 423 -38.95 -2.83 -2.30
C ILE A 423 -40.03 -3.89 -2.06
N ILE A 424 -39.87 -4.74 -1.05
CA ILE A 424 -40.73 -5.92 -0.86
C ILE A 424 -42.21 -5.56 -0.66
N GLU A 425 -42.48 -4.42 -0.01
CA GLU A 425 -43.84 -3.92 0.27
C GLU A 425 -44.60 -3.52 -1.00
N GLU A 426 -43.89 -3.25 -2.10
CA GLU A 426 -44.46 -2.84 -3.39
C GLU A 426 -44.75 -4.04 -4.32
N LEU A 427 -44.34 -5.26 -3.93
CA LEU A 427 -44.46 -6.46 -4.77
C LEU A 427 -45.60 -7.39 -4.32
N PRO A 428 -46.40 -7.94 -5.26
CA PRO A 428 -47.46 -8.90 -4.90
C PRO A 428 -46.89 -10.19 -4.29
N ASN A 429 -47.47 -10.64 -3.17
CA ASN A 429 -47.03 -11.84 -2.44
C ASN A 429 -46.92 -13.13 -3.28
N GLU A 430 -47.71 -13.23 -4.35
CA GLU A 430 -47.74 -14.41 -5.24
C GLU A 430 -46.61 -14.41 -6.28
N ASP A 431 -45.93 -13.28 -6.51
CA ASP A 431 -44.87 -13.15 -7.50
C ASP A 431 -43.61 -13.93 -7.08
N ILE A 432 -42.96 -14.57 -8.05
CA ILE A 432 -41.64 -15.20 -7.90
C ILE A 432 -40.59 -14.20 -7.41
N ALA A 433 -40.66 -12.93 -7.86
CA ALA A 433 -39.78 -11.88 -7.38
C ALA A 433 -39.98 -11.63 -5.88
N HIS A 434 -41.24 -11.51 -5.42
CA HIS A 434 -41.54 -11.35 -4.00
C HIS A 434 -41.03 -12.53 -3.17
N LYS A 435 -41.24 -13.77 -3.64
CA LYS A 435 -40.76 -14.97 -2.92
C LYS A 435 -39.22 -15.04 -2.83
N ARG A 436 -38.51 -14.71 -3.91
CA ARG A 436 -37.04 -14.66 -3.93
C ARG A 436 -36.49 -13.58 -3.00
N LEU A 437 -37.08 -12.38 -3.06
CA LEU A 437 -36.66 -11.26 -2.21
C LEU A 437 -37.02 -11.48 -0.74
N SER A 438 -38.17 -12.08 -0.44
CA SER A 438 -38.56 -12.47 0.92
C SER A 438 -37.56 -13.45 1.54
N LEU A 439 -37.08 -14.43 0.75
CA LEU A 439 -36.06 -15.36 1.25
C LEU A 439 -34.71 -14.67 1.47
N LEU A 440 -34.34 -13.69 0.64
CA LEU A 440 -33.13 -12.89 0.88
C LEU A 440 -33.24 -12.02 2.14
N ILE A 441 -34.42 -11.44 2.40
CA ILE A 441 -34.69 -10.71 3.65
C ILE A 441 -34.60 -11.69 4.82
N LYS A 442 -35.19 -12.89 4.71
CA LYS A 442 -35.10 -13.93 5.73
C LYS A 442 -33.65 -14.35 6.01
N LEU A 443 -32.79 -14.38 4.97
CA LEU A 443 -31.35 -14.63 5.07
C LEU A 443 -30.53 -13.39 5.49
N GLY A 444 -31.17 -12.28 5.88
CA GLY A 444 -30.49 -11.10 6.43
C GLY A 444 -29.88 -10.17 5.40
N LEU A 445 -30.20 -10.35 4.12
CA LEU A 445 -29.69 -9.58 2.99
C LEU A 445 -30.66 -8.49 2.50
N GLY A 446 -31.62 -8.10 3.34
CA GLY A 446 -32.62 -7.10 3.02
C GLY A 446 -32.05 -5.70 2.73
N TYR A 447 -30.87 -5.38 3.27
CA TYR A 447 -30.17 -4.11 3.01
C TYR A 447 -29.53 -4.00 1.62
N LEU A 448 -29.40 -5.10 0.86
CA LEU A 448 -28.78 -5.06 -0.46
C LEU A 448 -29.66 -4.29 -1.44
N THR A 449 -29.04 -3.68 -2.46
CA THR A 449 -29.76 -3.07 -3.59
C THR A 449 -29.75 -4.02 -4.79
N LEU A 450 -30.78 -3.94 -5.62
CA LEU A 450 -30.94 -4.79 -6.81
C LEU A 450 -29.89 -4.53 -7.89
N GLU A 451 -29.34 -3.32 -7.94
CA GLU A 451 -28.24 -2.93 -8.81
C GLU A 451 -26.83 -3.19 -8.27
N ARG A 452 -26.71 -3.61 -7.01
CA ARG A 452 -25.40 -3.96 -6.45
C ARG A 452 -24.72 -5.02 -7.31
N LYS A 453 -23.46 -4.74 -7.69
CA LYS A 453 -22.67 -5.67 -8.50
C LYS A 453 -22.40 -6.92 -7.70
N THR A 454 -22.67 -8.09 -8.28
CA THR A 454 -22.39 -9.40 -7.66
C THR A 454 -20.93 -9.56 -7.22
N GLN A 455 -19.98 -8.94 -7.93
CA GLN A 455 -18.56 -8.92 -7.56
C GLN A 455 -18.25 -8.12 -6.28
N SER A 456 -19.09 -7.13 -5.95
CA SER A 456 -18.98 -6.32 -4.74
C SER A 456 -19.63 -6.96 -3.51
N LEU A 457 -20.21 -8.15 -3.67
CA LEU A 457 -20.76 -8.92 -2.57
C LEU A 457 -19.64 -9.64 -1.81
N SER A 458 -19.80 -9.78 -0.50
CA SER A 458 -19.00 -10.68 0.32
C SER A 458 -19.25 -12.13 -0.10
N THR A 459 -18.38 -13.06 0.32
CA THR A 459 -18.53 -14.48 -0.03
C THR A 459 -19.84 -15.04 0.53
N GLY A 460 -20.16 -14.75 1.79
CA GLY A 460 -21.43 -15.14 2.40
C GLY A 460 -22.65 -14.47 1.77
N GLU A 461 -22.58 -13.16 1.44
CA GLU A 461 -23.66 -12.47 0.70
C GLU A 461 -23.92 -13.17 -0.65
N PHE A 462 -22.86 -13.50 -1.39
CA PHE A 462 -22.97 -14.20 -2.67
C PHE A 462 -23.52 -15.63 -2.52
N GLN A 463 -23.06 -16.40 -1.52
CA GLN A 463 -23.56 -17.75 -1.26
C GLN A 463 -25.07 -17.75 -0.98
N CYS A 464 -25.56 -16.80 -0.18
CA CYS A 464 -26.99 -16.66 0.08
C CYS A 464 -27.76 -16.29 -1.20
N VAL A 465 -27.26 -15.34 -2.00
CA VAL A 465 -27.88 -14.99 -3.30
C VAL A 465 -27.89 -16.18 -4.27
N HIS A 466 -26.82 -16.99 -4.28
CA HIS A 466 -26.71 -18.19 -5.09
C HIS A 466 -27.67 -19.29 -4.64
N LEU A 467 -27.77 -19.53 -3.33
CA LEU A 467 -28.74 -20.45 -2.74
C LEU A 467 -30.17 -20.10 -3.15
N VAL A 468 -30.58 -18.83 -3.01
CA VAL A 468 -31.92 -18.37 -3.43
C VAL A 468 -32.13 -18.55 -4.93
N SER A 469 -31.12 -18.32 -5.76
CA SER A 469 -31.24 -18.55 -7.21
C SER A 469 -31.55 -20.02 -7.53
N GLU A 470 -30.87 -20.95 -6.85
CA GLU A 470 -30.97 -22.39 -7.12
C GLU A 470 -32.24 -23.05 -6.55
N LEU A 471 -32.71 -22.63 -5.37
CA LEU A 471 -33.94 -23.15 -4.76
C LEU A 471 -35.18 -22.88 -5.61
N PHE A 472 -35.18 -21.76 -6.34
CA PHE A 472 -36.29 -21.38 -7.23
C PHE A 472 -36.02 -21.72 -8.71
N SER A 473 -35.11 -22.66 -8.99
CA SER A 473 -34.87 -23.17 -10.35
C SER A 473 -35.90 -24.26 -10.68
N ASN A 474 -36.65 -24.09 -11.77
CA ASN A 474 -37.73 -25.01 -12.19
C ASN A 474 -37.17 -26.35 -12.71
N SER A 475 -36.71 -27.22 -11.82
CA SER A 475 -36.20 -28.54 -12.17
C SER A 475 -36.89 -29.63 -11.34
N ARG A 476 -37.59 -30.55 -12.01
CA ARG A 476 -38.27 -31.70 -11.39
C ARG A 476 -37.25 -32.83 -11.15
N ASN A 477 -36.45 -32.72 -10.08
CA ASN A 477 -35.52 -33.77 -9.69
C ASN A 477 -36.06 -34.55 -8.48
N PRO A 478 -35.85 -35.87 -8.40
CA PRO A 478 -36.34 -36.71 -7.30
C PRO A 478 -35.59 -36.48 -5.99
N HIS A 479 -34.30 -36.14 -6.04
CA HIS A 479 -33.51 -35.71 -4.89
C HIS A 479 -32.51 -34.61 -5.28
N THR A 480 -32.17 -33.75 -4.31
CA THR A 480 -31.16 -32.69 -4.48
C THR A 480 -30.14 -32.74 -3.36
N LEU A 481 -28.85 -32.76 -3.71
CA LEU A 481 -27.73 -32.61 -2.78
C LEU A 481 -27.15 -31.20 -2.91
N PHE A 482 -27.25 -30.39 -1.84
CA PHE A 482 -26.54 -29.13 -1.75
C PHE A 482 -25.19 -29.32 -1.06
N ILE A 483 -24.15 -28.73 -1.63
CA ILE A 483 -22.81 -28.68 -1.03
C ILE A 483 -22.44 -27.21 -0.81
N PHE A 484 -22.19 -26.86 0.45
CA PHE A 484 -21.72 -25.53 0.85
C PHE A 484 -20.24 -25.59 1.24
N ASP A 485 -19.42 -24.74 0.63
CA ASP A 485 -18.00 -24.62 0.97
C ASP A 485 -17.79 -23.37 1.85
N GLU A 486 -17.55 -23.57 3.15
CA GLU A 486 -17.42 -22.52 4.18
C GLU A 486 -18.53 -21.45 4.15
N PRO A 487 -19.82 -21.83 4.33
CA PRO A 487 -20.94 -20.90 4.29
C PRO A 487 -20.86 -19.79 5.36
N SER A 488 -20.24 -20.04 6.51
CA SER A 488 -20.11 -19.06 7.61
C SER A 488 -19.10 -17.94 7.34
N LYS A 489 -18.31 -18.07 6.27
CA LYS A 489 -17.16 -17.19 6.02
C LYS A 489 -17.56 -15.72 5.87
N GLY A 490 -17.19 -14.92 6.86
CA GLY A 490 -17.48 -13.48 6.89
C GLY A 490 -18.96 -13.16 7.13
N LEU A 491 -19.71 -14.09 7.74
CA LEU A 491 -21.10 -13.88 8.16
C LEU A 491 -21.17 -13.60 9.67
N SER A 492 -22.05 -12.66 10.05
CA SER A 492 -22.35 -12.38 11.46
C SER A 492 -23.34 -13.39 12.04
N GLN A 493 -23.36 -13.57 13.36
CA GLN A 493 -24.25 -14.52 14.05
C GLN A 493 -25.73 -14.39 13.67
N ASN A 494 -26.25 -13.17 13.44
CA ASN A 494 -27.64 -12.98 12.97
C ASN A 494 -27.92 -13.73 11.65
N ILE A 495 -26.99 -13.60 10.71
CA ILE A 495 -27.10 -14.23 9.39
C ILE A 495 -26.88 -15.74 9.53
N LEU A 496 -25.97 -16.19 10.40
CA LEU A 496 -25.79 -17.62 10.68
C LEU A 496 -27.05 -18.26 11.27
N ASN A 497 -27.70 -17.58 12.23
CA ASN A 497 -28.98 -18.00 12.81
C ASN A 497 -30.04 -18.16 11.72
N GLN A 498 -30.21 -17.13 10.89
CA GLN A 498 -31.15 -17.12 9.78
C GLN A 498 -30.84 -18.15 8.68
N PHE A 499 -29.55 -18.39 8.41
CA PHE A 499 -29.10 -19.38 7.46
C PHE A 499 -29.42 -20.79 7.94
N ILE A 500 -29.09 -21.11 9.20
CA ILE A 500 -29.42 -22.41 9.80
C ILE A 500 -30.93 -22.62 9.88
N ASP A 501 -31.70 -21.61 10.29
CA ASP A 501 -33.17 -21.66 10.28
C ASP A 501 -33.70 -22.00 8.87
N SER A 502 -33.20 -21.32 7.84
CA SER A 502 -33.60 -21.58 6.45
C SER A 502 -33.15 -22.96 5.96
N VAL A 503 -31.95 -23.41 6.33
CA VAL A 503 -31.44 -24.77 6.04
C VAL A 503 -32.34 -25.83 6.67
N ARG A 504 -32.80 -25.59 7.90
CA ARG A 504 -33.71 -26.50 8.62
C ARG A 504 -35.10 -26.54 7.98
N ASP A 505 -35.64 -25.41 7.57
CA ASP A 505 -36.89 -25.35 6.79
C ASP A 505 -36.78 -26.14 5.48
N ILE A 506 -35.66 -26.00 4.75
CA ILE A 506 -35.43 -26.71 3.49
C ILE A 506 -35.32 -28.23 3.72
N LEU A 507 -34.70 -28.67 4.81
CA LEU A 507 -34.55 -30.09 5.16
C LEU A 507 -35.87 -30.76 5.56
N GLN A 508 -36.97 -30.01 5.74
CA GLN A 508 -38.31 -30.60 5.89
C GLN A 508 -38.77 -31.33 4.62
N ASP A 509 -38.19 -30.98 3.46
CA ASP A 509 -38.37 -31.75 2.23
C ASP A 509 -37.45 -32.98 2.25
N GLU A 510 -38.05 -34.17 2.35
CA GLU A 510 -37.35 -35.46 2.37
C GLU A 510 -36.48 -35.70 1.12
N SER A 511 -36.72 -34.96 0.03
CA SER A 511 -35.92 -35.05 -1.19
C SER A 511 -34.58 -34.30 -1.11
N VAL A 512 -34.37 -33.45 -0.11
CA VAL A 512 -33.19 -32.58 -0.01
C VAL A 512 -32.19 -33.11 1.01
N SER A 513 -30.91 -33.16 0.65
CA SER A 513 -29.78 -33.44 1.55
C SER A 513 -28.77 -32.29 1.47
N ILE A 514 -28.12 -31.98 2.58
CA ILE A 514 -27.18 -30.85 2.66
C ILE A 514 -25.87 -31.30 3.27
N MET A 515 -24.77 -31.00 2.59
CA MET A 515 -23.42 -31.17 3.11
C MET A 515 -22.71 -29.83 3.16
N MET A 516 -21.95 -29.57 4.22
CA MET A 516 -21.14 -28.35 4.33
C MET A 516 -19.71 -28.67 4.74
N ILE A 517 -18.76 -27.88 4.25
CA ILE A 517 -17.40 -27.81 4.80
C ILE A 517 -17.41 -26.64 5.77
N GLU A 518 -17.13 -26.89 7.04
CA GLU A 518 -17.19 -25.85 8.08
C GLU A 518 -16.13 -25.98 9.16
N HIS A 519 -15.89 -24.84 9.79
CA HIS A 519 -15.00 -24.67 10.94
C HIS A 519 -15.70 -23.92 12.09
N ASN A 520 -16.79 -23.22 11.80
CA ASN A 520 -17.52 -22.46 12.80
C ASN A 520 -18.24 -23.40 13.79
N ALA A 521 -17.97 -23.22 15.08
CA ALA A 521 -18.49 -24.08 16.14
C ALA A 521 -20.03 -24.15 16.16
N TYR A 522 -20.71 -23.01 15.94
CA TYR A 522 -22.18 -22.96 15.89
C TYR A 522 -22.75 -23.73 14.69
N MET A 523 -22.11 -23.68 13.52
CA MET A 523 -22.53 -24.45 12.35
C MET A 523 -22.31 -25.96 12.55
N ILE A 524 -21.18 -26.35 13.16
CA ILE A 524 -20.87 -27.74 13.50
C ILE A 524 -21.88 -28.27 14.52
N ASP A 525 -22.17 -27.50 15.57
CA ASP A 525 -23.19 -27.82 16.57
C ASP A 525 -24.59 -27.95 15.94
N SER A 526 -24.88 -27.13 14.93
CA SER A 526 -26.13 -27.22 14.18
C SER A 526 -26.24 -28.45 13.28
N SER A 527 -25.23 -29.32 13.18
CA SER A 527 -25.20 -30.46 12.24
C SER A 527 -25.84 -31.72 12.82
N ASP A 528 -26.37 -32.59 11.95
CA ASP A 528 -26.91 -33.90 12.37
C ASP A 528 -25.80 -34.96 12.42
N PHE A 529 -24.89 -34.92 11.45
CA PHE A 529 -23.72 -35.80 11.35
C PHE A 529 -22.45 -35.01 11.04
N ILE A 530 -21.32 -35.49 11.54
CA ILE A 530 -20.02 -34.81 11.45
C ILE A 530 -18.98 -35.79 10.92
N VAL A 531 -18.16 -35.31 9.99
CA VAL A 531 -16.98 -35.99 9.44
C VAL A 531 -15.76 -35.16 9.79
N ASP A 532 -14.94 -35.63 10.72
CA ASP A 532 -13.78 -34.89 11.21
C ASP A 532 -12.48 -35.48 10.66
N PHE A 533 -11.72 -34.67 9.92
CA PHE A 533 -10.38 -35.02 9.44
C PHE A 533 -9.32 -34.96 10.54
N GLY A 534 -9.58 -34.23 11.64
CA GLY A 534 -8.61 -33.92 12.66
C GLY A 534 -7.43 -33.09 12.13
N LYS A 535 -6.22 -33.42 12.61
CA LYS A 535 -4.97 -32.76 12.23
C LYS A 535 -4.50 -33.19 10.85
N ARG A 536 -3.77 -32.29 10.17
CA ARG A 536 -3.14 -32.61 8.89
C ARG A 536 -2.13 -33.75 9.03
N GLN A 537 -2.23 -34.73 8.13
CA GLN A 537 -1.31 -35.88 8.04
C GLN A 537 -0.52 -35.84 6.73
N GLN A 538 0.68 -36.42 6.73
CA GLN A 538 1.48 -36.59 5.51
C GLN A 538 1.04 -37.84 4.71
N GLU A 539 0.50 -38.85 5.38
CA GLU A 539 -0.01 -40.04 4.71
C GLU A 539 -1.38 -39.79 4.05
N PRO A 540 -1.70 -40.50 2.95
CA PRO A 540 -3.01 -40.42 2.32
C PRO A 540 -4.12 -40.87 3.27
N ILE A 541 -5.25 -40.18 3.22
CA ILE A 541 -6.44 -40.48 4.03
C ILE A 541 -7.20 -41.63 3.39
N ARG A 542 -7.30 -42.74 4.13
CA ARG A 542 -7.93 -43.98 3.67
C ARG A 542 -9.29 -44.27 4.27
N HIS A 543 -9.59 -43.67 5.42
CA HIS A 543 -10.83 -43.89 6.17
C HIS A 543 -11.21 -42.62 6.94
N LEU A 544 -12.50 -42.33 7.02
CA LEU A 544 -13.08 -41.27 7.85
C LEU A 544 -14.41 -41.78 8.41
N ASP A 545 -14.65 -41.52 9.69
CA ASP A 545 -15.90 -41.88 10.34
C ASP A 545 -16.96 -40.80 10.12
N VAL A 546 -18.19 -41.22 9.84
CA VAL A 546 -19.37 -40.36 9.75
C VAL A 546 -20.16 -40.55 11.04
N VAL A 547 -19.98 -39.62 11.97
CA VAL A 547 -20.40 -39.77 13.36
C VAL A 547 -21.64 -38.93 13.62
N SER A 548 -22.58 -39.42 14.44
CA SER A 548 -23.74 -38.62 14.84
C SER A 548 -23.30 -37.43 15.69
N HIS A 549 -24.05 -36.33 15.69
CA HIS A 549 -23.72 -35.17 16.51
C HIS A 549 -23.49 -35.53 17.98
N ASP A 550 -24.39 -36.34 18.57
CA ASP A 550 -24.32 -36.65 20.00
C ASP A 550 -23.05 -37.48 20.32
N ASP A 551 -22.70 -38.42 19.44
CA ASP A 551 -21.46 -39.21 19.56
C ASP A 551 -20.23 -38.31 19.43
N TYR A 552 -20.21 -37.37 18.48
CA TYR A 552 -19.09 -36.46 18.25
C TYR A 552 -18.81 -35.57 19.49
N PHE A 553 -19.84 -34.91 20.01
CA PHE A 553 -19.68 -34.03 21.19
C PHE A 553 -19.44 -34.81 22.48
N SER A 554 -19.92 -36.04 22.60
CA SER A 554 -19.58 -36.91 23.74
C SER A 554 -18.09 -37.28 23.78
N GLN A 555 -17.45 -37.41 22.61
CA GLN A 555 -16.01 -37.69 22.49
C GLN A 555 -15.17 -36.44 22.80
N LEU A 556 -15.63 -35.25 22.37
CA LEU A 556 -14.98 -33.95 22.63
C LEU A 556 -14.96 -33.56 24.11
N ASN A 557 -16.03 -33.83 24.86
CA ASN A 557 -16.17 -33.48 26.28
C ASN A 557 -15.18 -34.20 27.22
N SER A 558 -14.26 -35.02 26.69
CA SER A 558 -13.16 -35.65 27.43
C SER A 558 -11.84 -34.87 27.40
N THR A 559 -11.77 -33.76 26.67
CA THR A 559 -10.54 -32.95 26.54
C THR A 559 -10.80 -31.44 26.51
N ASN A 560 -10.10 -30.75 27.39
CA ASN A 560 -9.80 -29.30 27.44
C ASN A 560 -10.84 -28.36 28.08
N SER A 561 -10.60 -28.08 29.38
CA SER A 561 -10.85 -26.77 29.98
C SER A 561 -9.53 -25.97 29.94
N ASP A 562 -9.20 -25.36 28.81
CA ASP A 562 -8.11 -24.38 28.80
C ASP A 562 -8.63 -23.05 29.36
N ALA A 563 -7.84 -22.41 30.22
CA ALA A 563 -8.18 -21.10 30.79
C ALA A 563 -8.30 -20.04 29.68
N PRO A 564 -9.18 -19.03 29.83
CA PRO A 564 -9.33 -17.98 28.84
C PRO A 564 -7.99 -17.27 28.60
N LEU A 565 -7.57 -17.23 27.34
CA LEU A 565 -6.35 -16.60 26.90
C LEU A 565 -6.58 -15.09 26.84
N HIS A 566 -5.72 -14.32 27.51
CA HIS A 566 -5.83 -12.87 27.57
C HIS A 566 -4.61 -12.19 26.95
N ILE A 567 -4.83 -11.20 26.08
CA ILE A 567 -3.80 -10.44 25.35
C ILE A 567 -3.58 -9.12 26.09
N SER A 568 -2.62 -9.10 27.02
CA SER A 568 -2.17 -7.84 27.59
C SER A 568 -1.38 -7.04 26.57
N SER A 569 -1.68 -5.75 26.45
CA SER A 569 -1.10 -4.86 25.45
C SER A 569 -0.80 -3.50 26.05
N THR A 570 0.40 -2.95 25.81
CA THR A 570 0.71 -1.59 26.28
C THR A 570 1.63 -0.86 25.32
N LEU A 571 1.31 0.40 25.02
CA LEU A 571 2.25 1.31 24.37
C LEU A 571 3.19 1.93 25.41
N ALA A 572 4.49 1.83 25.15
CA ALA A 572 5.50 2.53 25.92
C ALA A 572 5.40 4.04 25.68
N SER A 573 5.16 4.79 26.77
CA SER A 573 5.22 6.25 26.72
C SER A 573 6.68 6.70 26.52
N LYS A 574 6.92 7.43 25.43
CA LYS A 574 8.19 8.08 25.12
C LYS A 574 7.98 9.58 25.17
N ASN A 575 8.62 10.26 26.11
CA ASN A 575 8.54 11.71 26.26
C ASN A 575 9.88 12.32 26.72
N GLY A 576 10.01 13.62 26.56
CA GLY A 576 11.18 14.40 26.95
C GLY A 576 12.17 14.64 25.80
N ILE A 577 13.29 15.27 26.15
CA ILE A 577 14.34 15.67 25.23
C ILE A 577 15.62 14.95 25.65
N HIS A 578 16.22 14.23 24.70
CA HIS A 578 17.47 13.52 24.86
C HIS A 578 18.53 14.16 23.95
N TYR A 579 19.60 14.66 24.54
CA TYR A 579 20.75 15.17 23.82
C TYR A 579 21.76 14.03 23.69
N LEU A 580 22.00 13.59 22.46
CA LEU A 580 22.92 12.49 22.21
C LEU A 580 24.36 12.94 22.48
N GLU A 581 25.13 12.15 23.23
CA GLU A 581 26.51 12.52 23.60
C GLU A 581 27.54 12.12 22.53
N ASP A 582 27.35 10.96 21.91
CA ASP A 582 28.28 10.36 20.96
C ASP A 582 27.54 9.66 19.79
N ASN A 583 28.27 9.30 18.73
CA ASN A 583 27.73 8.51 17.61
C ASN A 583 26.56 9.17 16.83
N HIS A 584 26.44 10.50 16.87
CA HIS A 584 25.43 11.31 16.19
C HIS A 584 25.09 10.85 14.75
N ILE A 585 26.12 10.59 13.94
CA ILE A 585 25.96 10.24 12.52
C ILE A 585 25.37 8.83 12.36
N SER A 586 25.89 7.84 13.09
CA SER A 586 25.40 6.46 12.98
C SER A 586 24.01 6.33 13.60
N TYR A 587 23.73 7.03 14.70
CA TYR A 587 22.41 7.08 15.31
C TYR A 587 21.36 7.67 14.36
N PHE A 588 21.63 8.84 13.78
CA PHE A 588 20.72 9.46 12.83
C PHE A 588 20.50 8.59 11.58
N LYS A 589 21.56 7.96 11.06
CA LYS A 589 21.45 7.03 9.93
C LYS A 589 20.57 5.81 10.26
N ASN A 590 20.70 5.27 11.48
CA ASN A 590 19.83 4.18 11.94
C ASN A 590 18.37 4.63 12.06
N ALA A 591 18.11 5.82 12.61
CA ALA A 591 16.77 6.38 12.67
C ALA A 591 16.16 6.62 11.28
N GLU A 592 16.95 7.11 10.32
CA GLU A 592 16.53 7.26 8.91
C GLU A 592 16.22 5.90 8.28
N ASN A 593 16.98 4.86 8.63
CA ASN A 593 16.76 3.49 8.18
C ASN A 593 15.47 2.88 8.74
N ILE A 594 15.14 3.12 10.01
CA ILE A 594 13.85 2.70 10.59
C ILE A 594 12.69 3.47 9.93
N TYR A 595 12.82 4.80 9.81
CA TYR A 595 11.75 5.64 9.25
C TYR A 595 11.47 5.30 7.77
N LYS A 596 12.51 5.29 6.92
CA LYS A 596 12.36 5.02 5.48
C LYS A 596 12.25 3.54 5.17
N GLY A 597 13.13 2.72 5.73
CA GLY A 597 13.23 1.28 5.44
C GLY A 597 12.22 0.42 6.20
N GLY A 598 11.93 0.74 7.46
CA GLY A 598 10.97 0.00 8.29
C GLY A 598 9.53 0.41 8.03
N ILE A 599 9.23 1.72 8.09
CA ILE A 599 7.86 2.22 7.98
C ILE A 599 7.49 2.49 6.52
N LEU A 600 8.11 3.51 5.90
CA LEU A 600 7.65 4.07 4.63
C LEU A 600 7.81 3.10 3.44
N LYS A 601 8.86 2.27 3.45
CA LYS A 601 9.11 1.23 2.44
C LYS A 601 7.91 0.31 2.26
N SER A 602 7.22 -0.06 3.34
CA SER A 602 6.09 -1.01 3.28
C SER A 602 4.84 -0.43 2.62
N LEU A 603 4.68 0.91 2.68
CA LEU A 603 3.44 1.62 2.32
C LEU A 603 3.18 1.72 0.82
N SER A 604 4.20 1.55 -0.03
CA SER A 604 4.08 1.69 -1.49
C SER A 604 5.07 0.80 -2.24
N SER A 605 4.65 0.20 -3.35
CA SER A 605 5.56 -0.55 -4.22
C SER A 605 6.70 0.31 -4.78
N MET A 606 6.45 1.61 -4.99
CA MET A 606 7.48 2.53 -5.46
C MET A 606 8.47 2.85 -4.35
N ALA A 607 7.98 3.03 -3.11
CA ALA A 607 8.84 3.18 -1.94
C ALA A 607 9.70 1.93 -1.70
N ARG A 608 9.18 0.71 -1.91
CA ARG A 608 10.00 -0.52 -1.84
C ARG A 608 11.17 -0.52 -2.80
N LEU A 609 10.98 0.04 -3.99
CA LEU A 609 12.02 0.15 -5.00
C LEU A 609 13.03 1.24 -4.63
N ILE A 610 12.56 2.46 -4.36
CA ILE A 610 13.41 3.63 -4.11
C ILE A 610 14.14 3.53 -2.76
N TYR A 611 13.46 3.06 -1.72
CA TYR A 611 14.06 2.78 -0.42
C TYR A 611 14.57 1.34 -0.31
N GLY A 612 14.84 0.67 -1.45
CA GLY A 612 15.31 -0.72 -1.50
C GLY A 612 16.58 -0.94 -0.68
N GLU A 613 17.49 0.02 -0.70
CA GLU A 613 18.79 0.01 0.00
C GLU A 613 18.68 0.26 1.52
N TYR A 614 17.54 0.77 2.01
CA TYR A 614 17.29 0.89 3.44
C TYR A 614 16.84 -0.49 3.95
N GLU A 615 17.69 -1.12 4.76
CA GLU A 615 17.46 -2.43 5.36
C GLU A 615 17.24 -2.27 6.85
N SER A 616 15.97 -2.13 7.27
CA SER A 616 15.60 -2.14 8.69
C SER A 616 14.97 -3.48 9.05
N ALA A 617 15.44 -4.08 10.14
CA ALA A 617 14.78 -5.21 10.78
C ALA A 617 13.67 -4.76 11.75
N THR A 618 13.54 -3.45 11.98
CA THR A 618 12.63 -2.88 12.99
C THR A 618 11.57 -1.99 12.33
N ILE A 619 10.35 -2.10 12.82
CA ILE A 619 9.20 -1.23 12.52
C ILE A 619 8.79 -0.59 13.84
N ALA A 620 9.16 0.66 14.05
CA ALA A 620 8.91 1.40 15.28
C ALA A 620 8.46 2.83 14.97
N PRO A 621 7.75 3.52 15.87
CA PRO A 621 7.34 4.91 15.68
C PRO A 621 8.56 5.84 15.75
N VAL A 622 9.28 5.97 14.65
CA VAL A 622 10.48 6.81 14.51
C VAL A 622 10.31 7.76 13.34
N VAL A 623 10.64 9.04 13.56
CA VAL A 623 10.70 10.07 12.53
C VAL A 623 12.10 10.67 12.57
N ALA A 624 12.81 10.67 11.43
CA ALA A 624 14.15 11.25 11.31
C ALA A 624 14.14 12.47 10.38
N ILE A 625 14.56 13.63 10.88
CA ILE A 625 14.57 14.90 10.12
C ILE A 625 15.92 15.60 10.28
N ASP A 626 16.52 15.98 9.16
CA ASP A 626 17.72 16.82 9.10
C ASP A 626 17.30 18.23 8.67
N LEU A 627 17.44 19.20 9.58
CA LEU A 627 16.93 20.56 9.42
C LEU A 627 17.71 21.41 8.41
N GLU A 628 18.89 20.97 8.00
CA GLU A 628 19.68 21.63 6.96
C GLU A 628 19.51 20.99 5.56
N ARG A 629 18.86 19.83 5.47
CA ARG A 629 18.50 19.21 4.17
C ARG A 629 17.31 19.91 3.51
N HIS A 630 16.87 19.40 2.38
CA HIS A 630 15.70 19.92 1.67
C HIS A 630 14.43 19.53 2.45
N LEU A 631 13.85 20.50 3.18
CA LEU A 631 12.61 20.30 3.95
C LEU A 631 11.37 20.40 3.06
N TYR A 632 11.42 21.30 2.07
CA TYR A 632 10.33 21.56 1.13
C TYR A 632 10.79 21.46 -0.31
N SER A 633 9.89 21.03 -1.18
CA SER A 633 10.10 21.04 -2.62
C SER A 633 9.66 22.39 -3.20
N GLN A 634 10.13 22.77 -4.39
CA GLN A 634 9.55 23.90 -5.12
C GLN A 634 8.04 23.71 -5.31
N TYR A 635 7.30 24.81 -5.30
CA TYR A 635 5.83 24.82 -5.33
C TYR A 635 5.20 24.12 -4.12
N SER A 636 5.86 24.15 -2.95
CA SER A 636 5.22 23.81 -1.68
C SER A 636 4.67 25.09 -1.07
N PHE A 637 3.36 25.21 -0.93
CA PHE A 637 2.74 26.47 -0.54
C PHE A 637 2.34 26.50 0.93
N LEU A 638 2.18 27.69 1.52
CA LEU A 638 1.85 27.83 2.94
C LEU A 638 0.52 27.15 3.32
N TYR A 639 -0.49 27.13 2.44
CA TYR A 639 -1.73 26.40 2.71
C TYR A 639 -1.56 24.87 2.80
N GLU A 640 -0.45 24.33 2.31
CA GLU A 640 -0.18 22.88 2.29
C GLU A 640 0.44 22.40 3.60
N ILE A 641 1.18 23.28 4.27
CA ILE A 641 1.90 23.01 5.51
C ILE A 641 0.93 22.47 6.55
N GLY A 642 1.21 21.29 7.09
CA GLY A 642 0.36 20.66 8.11
C GLY A 642 -1.09 20.45 7.67
N GLY A 643 -1.39 20.45 6.37
CA GLY A 643 -2.75 20.33 5.85
C GLY A 643 -3.65 21.54 6.17
N LEU A 644 -3.09 22.74 6.33
CA LEU A 644 -3.82 23.96 6.70
C LEU A 644 -5.04 24.27 5.83
N ILE A 645 -4.97 24.05 4.52
CA ILE A 645 -6.13 24.22 3.63
C ILE A 645 -7.29 23.34 4.05
N ASN A 646 -7.00 22.14 4.56
CA ASN A 646 -8.04 21.23 5.01
C ASN A 646 -8.66 21.69 6.32
N HIS A 647 -7.90 22.32 7.21
CA HIS A 647 -8.45 22.98 8.40
C HIS A 647 -9.40 24.12 8.02
N ILE A 648 -9.03 24.94 7.01
CA ILE A 648 -9.89 26.02 6.49
C ILE A 648 -11.19 25.43 5.91
N VAL A 649 -11.09 24.46 5.00
CA VAL A 649 -12.26 23.81 4.37
C VAL A 649 -13.15 23.15 5.43
N ALA A 650 -12.57 22.47 6.42
CA ALA A 650 -13.32 21.79 7.49
C ALA A 650 -14.00 22.76 8.47
N ALA A 651 -13.52 24.00 8.57
CA ALA A 651 -14.13 25.04 9.39
C ALA A 651 -15.39 25.66 8.76
N HIS A 652 -15.66 25.36 7.49
CA HIS A 652 -16.81 25.94 6.79
C HIS A 652 -18.14 25.53 7.47
N PRO A 653 -19.03 26.49 7.82
CA PRO A 653 -20.17 26.24 8.69
C PRO A 653 -21.23 25.30 8.11
N THR A 654 -21.39 25.28 6.78
CA THR A 654 -22.49 24.57 6.10
C THR A 654 -22.06 23.59 5.02
N ASN A 655 -20.76 23.50 4.68
CA ASN A 655 -20.33 22.70 3.54
C ASN A 655 -20.18 21.24 3.96
N LYS A 656 -20.94 20.36 3.29
CA LYS A 656 -20.84 18.90 3.49
C LYS A 656 -19.98 18.21 2.43
N ASP A 657 -19.66 18.89 1.33
CA ASP A 657 -18.85 18.39 0.23
C ASP A 657 -17.42 18.92 0.36
N THR A 658 -16.66 18.31 1.28
CA THR A 658 -15.25 18.67 1.50
C THR A 658 -14.32 18.02 0.47
N ARG A 659 -14.69 16.83 -0.04
CA ARG A 659 -13.89 16.08 -1.04
C ARG A 659 -13.66 16.86 -2.33
N SER A 660 -14.63 17.64 -2.79
CA SER A 660 -14.48 18.48 -3.98
C SER A 660 -13.44 19.60 -3.83
N PHE A 661 -12.95 19.84 -2.60
CA PHE A 661 -11.94 20.84 -2.26
C PHE A 661 -10.71 20.23 -1.58
N ASP A 662 -10.57 18.90 -1.60
CA ASP A 662 -9.35 18.22 -1.14
C ASP A 662 -8.20 18.58 -2.05
N PHE A 663 -7.24 19.32 -1.49
CA PHE A 663 -6.04 19.68 -2.21
C PHE A 663 -5.20 18.46 -2.56
N PHE A 664 -5.23 17.37 -1.80
CA PHE A 664 -4.41 16.21 -2.13
C PHE A 664 -4.99 15.35 -3.26
N SER A 665 -6.26 15.56 -3.61
CA SER A 665 -6.88 14.92 -4.76
C SER A 665 -6.42 15.57 -6.07
N GLN A 666 -5.72 14.78 -6.91
CA GLN A 666 -5.26 15.23 -8.22
C GLN A 666 -6.42 15.66 -9.14
N GLU A 667 -7.63 15.12 -8.93
CA GLU A 667 -8.83 15.51 -9.69
C GLU A 667 -9.27 16.97 -9.41
N ASN A 668 -8.85 17.52 -8.26
CA ASN A 668 -9.16 18.89 -7.87
C ASN A 668 -8.09 19.90 -8.29
N HIS A 669 -6.95 19.46 -8.83
CA HIS A 669 -5.93 20.35 -9.33
C HIS A 669 -6.30 20.90 -10.71
N CYS A 670 -5.85 22.12 -11.00
CA CYS A 670 -5.92 22.63 -12.36
C CYS A 670 -5.17 21.67 -13.30
N PRO A 671 -5.80 21.13 -14.35
CA PRO A 671 -5.18 20.14 -15.22
C PRO A 671 -4.04 20.73 -16.06
N SER A 672 -3.98 22.06 -16.21
CA SER A 672 -2.91 22.76 -16.94
C SER A 672 -1.62 22.87 -16.11
N CYS A 673 -1.70 23.33 -14.86
CA CYS A 673 -0.52 23.52 -14.01
C CYS A 673 -0.29 22.41 -12.98
N SER A 674 -1.22 21.44 -12.87
CA SER A 674 -1.21 20.38 -11.85
C SER A 674 -1.05 20.94 -10.43
N GLY A 675 -1.75 22.04 -10.13
CA GLY A 675 -1.74 22.68 -8.80
C GLY A 675 -0.50 23.53 -8.48
N ARG A 676 0.40 23.79 -9.44
CA ARG A 676 1.63 24.59 -9.23
C ARG A 676 1.44 26.09 -9.31
N LEU A 677 0.25 26.56 -9.68
CA LEU A 677 -0.11 27.98 -9.94
C LEU A 677 0.64 28.66 -11.09
N GLN A 678 1.76 28.09 -11.52
CA GLN A 678 2.58 28.59 -12.61
C GLN A 678 2.82 27.49 -13.65
N ILE A 679 3.05 27.89 -14.89
CA ILE A 679 3.50 27.00 -15.97
C ILE A 679 4.73 27.58 -16.64
N GLU A 680 5.53 26.72 -17.26
CA GLU A 680 6.58 27.16 -18.18
C GLU A 680 5.94 27.62 -19.49
N GLU A 681 6.32 28.81 -19.94
CA GLU A 681 6.00 29.35 -21.26
C GLU A 681 7.29 29.58 -22.04
N PHE A 682 7.31 29.20 -23.32
CA PHE A 682 8.34 29.60 -24.27
C PHE A 682 7.82 30.71 -25.19
N ASP A 683 8.74 31.42 -25.83
CA ASP A 683 8.37 32.44 -26.81
C ASP A 683 7.84 31.80 -28.10
N ILE A 684 6.52 31.90 -28.34
CA ILE A 684 5.86 31.33 -29.51
C ILE A 684 6.36 31.94 -30.83
N ASP A 685 6.87 33.18 -30.81
CA ASP A 685 7.37 33.84 -32.01
C ASP A 685 8.63 33.17 -32.58
N LEU A 686 9.35 32.38 -31.78
CA LEU A 686 10.46 31.55 -32.25
C LEU A 686 9.98 30.32 -33.04
N VAL A 687 8.71 29.94 -32.88
CA VAL A 687 8.13 28.74 -33.50
C VAL A 687 7.27 29.10 -34.71
N ILE A 688 6.66 30.28 -34.71
CA ILE A 688 5.87 30.77 -35.85
C ILE A 688 6.81 31.20 -36.97
N GLN A 689 6.68 30.58 -38.14
CA GLN A 689 7.46 30.91 -39.32
C GLN A 689 6.83 32.07 -40.11
N ASP A 690 5.51 32.03 -40.33
CA ASP A 690 4.78 33.04 -41.08
C ASP A 690 3.41 33.31 -40.43
N LYS A 691 3.26 34.48 -39.79
CA LYS A 691 2.04 34.88 -39.06
C LYS A 691 0.83 35.15 -39.98
N THR A 692 1.02 35.20 -41.30
CA THR A 692 0.00 35.58 -42.28
C THR A 692 -0.69 34.40 -42.96
N VAL A 693 -0.13 33.20 -42.85
CA VAL A 693 -0.72 31.98 -43.44
C VAL A 693 -1.55 31.20 -42.42
N PRO A 694 -2.60 30.48 -42.84
CA PRO A 694 -3.33 29.55 -41.97
C PRO A 694 -2.46 28.46 -41.36
N PHE A 695 -2.92 27.86 -40.26
CA PHE A 695 -2.18 26.83 -39.51
C PHE A 695 -1.66 25.69 -40.39
N TRP A 696 -2.51 25.16 -41.26
CA TRP A 696 -2.20 24.02 -42.13
C TRP A 696 -1.31 24.39 -43.33
N ASP A 697 -1.13 25.68 -43.62
CA ASP A 697 -0.42 26.20 -44.78
C ASP A 697 1.02 26.65 -44.45
N GLY A 698 1.54 26.29 -43.28
CA GLY A 698 2.93 26.56 -42.88
C GLY A 698 3.11 27.64 -41.81
N LEU A 699 2.12 27.81 -40.92
CA LEU A 699 2.20 28.76 -39.81
C LEU A 699 3.39 28.49 -38.89
N LEU A 700 3.62 27.22 -38.54
CA LEU A 700 4.70 26.80 -37.64
C LEU A 700 5.90 26.29 -38.43
N HIS A 701 7.10 26.42 -37.85
CA HIS A 701 8.33 25.92 -38.44
C HIS A 701 8.23 24.43 -38.85
N PRO A 702 8.82 23.99 -39.99
CA PRO A 702 8.66 22.62 -40.50
C PRO A 702 9.04 21.53 -39.51
N ASP A 703 10.12 21.73 -38.75
CA ASP A 703 10.56 20.80 -37.71
C ASP A 703 9.54 20.65 -36.57
N VAL A 704 8.78 21.71 -36.27
CA VAL A 704 7.70 21.66 -35.28
C VAL A 704 6.48 20.93 -35.85
N MET A 705 6.15 21.17 -37.13
CA MET A 705 5.11 20.42 -37.83
C MET A 705 5.44 18.92 -37.91
N GLU A 706 6.71 18.55 -38.06
CA GLU A 706 7.20 17.17 -37.98
C GLU A 706 6.96 16.57 -36.59
N VAL A 707 7.25 17.31 -35.52
CA VAL A 707 6.99 16.89 -34.12
C VAL A 707 5.49 16.68 -33.88
N LEU A 708 4.63 17.50 -34.45
CA LEU A 708 3.17 17.37 -34.31
C LEU A 708 2.60 16.09 -34.96
N LYS A 709 3.34 15.42 -35.86
CA LYS A 709 2.96 14.09 -36.37
C LYS A 709 2.83 13.06 -35.25
N TYR A 710 3.66 13.17 -34.19
CA TYR A 710 3.55 12.30 -32.99
C TYR A 710 2.27 12.55 -32.18
N TYR A 711 1.66 13.74 -32.34
CA TYR A 711 0.34 14.06 -31.77
C TYR A 711 -0.83 13.74 -32.71
N GLN A 712 -0.54 13.27 -33.94
CA GLN A 712 -1.47 12.89 -35.01
C GLN A 712 -2.28 14.07 -35.58
N HIS A 713 -2.02 14.47 -36.82
CA HIS A 713 -2.76 15.56 -37.49
C HIS A 713 -4.30 15.38 -37.51
N PRO A 714 -4.86 14.18 -37.75
CA PRO A 714 -6.32 13.99 -37.69
C PRO A 714 -6.91 14.30 -36.32
N LYS A 715 -6.14 14.10 -35.23
CA LYS A 715 -6.55 14.46 -33.87
C LYS A 715 -6.62 15.97 -33.71
N LEU A 716 -5.62 16.70 -34.22
CA LEU A 716 -5.61 18.18 -34.18
C LEU A 716 -6.76 18.77 -34.97
N GLN A 717 -6.99 18.28 -36.19
CA GLN A 717 -8.09 18.74 -37.03
C GLN A 717 -9.45 18.54 -36.35
N PHE A 718 -9.71 17.34 -35.83
CA PHE A 718 -10.90 17.06 -35.03
C PHE A 718 -11.06 18.04 -33.86
N LEU A 719 -9.99 18.29 -33.08
CA LEU A 719 -10.07 19.20 -31.94
C LEU A 719 -10.33 20.65 -32.39
N PHE A 720 -9.73 21.12 -33.49
CA PHE A 720 -9.96 22.47 -34.00
C PHE A 720 -11.41 22.65 -34.46
N ASP A 721 -11.96 21.65 -35.15
CA ASP A 721 -13.37 21.67 -35.58
C ASP A 721 -14.32 21.71 -34.36
N GLU A 722 -14.04 20.91 -33.33
CA GLU A 722 -14.85 20.91 -32.10
C GLU A 722 -14.73 22.21 -31.31
N ILE A 723 -13.54 22.83 -31.24
CA ILE A 723 -13.35 24.15 -30.61
C ILE A 723 -14.13 25.23 -31.36
N LYS A 724 -14.10 25.20 -32.70
CA LYS A 724 -14.89 26.11 -33.53
C LYS A 724 -16.39 25.92 -33.32
N ASN A 725 -16.85 24.67 -33.18
CA ASN A 725 -18.25 24.37 -32.92
C ASN A 725 -18.70 24.77 -31.51
N GLU A 726 -17.85 24.57 -30.49
CA GLU A 726 -18.20 24.83 -29.08
C GLU A 726 -18.08 26.31 -28.70
N LEU A 727 -16.99 26.96 -29.11
CA LEU A 727 -16.66 28.34 -28.69
C LEU A 727 -16.84 29.38 -29.79
N GLY A 728 -17.08 28.96 -31.04
CA GLY A 728 -17.07 29.88 -32.19
C GLY A 728 -15.68 30.38 -32.58
N GLN A 729 -14.62 29.85 -31.96
CA GLN A 729 -13.23 30.28 -32.13
C GLN A 729 -12.56 29.48 -33.26
N ASP A 730 -12.09 30.15 -34.30
CA ASP A 730 -11.37 29.49 -35.40
C ASP A 730 -9.86 29.59 -35.19
N ILE A 731 -9.29 28.60 -34.50
CA ILE A 731 -7.86 28.52 -34.21
C ILE A 731 -7.03 27.94 -35.37
N SER A 732 -7.63 27.75 -36.55
CA SER A 732 -6.94 27.23 -37.75
C SER A 732 -6.51 28.32 -38.75
N LYS A 733 -7.01 29.55 -38.59
CA LYS A 733 -6.66 30.72 -39.43
C LYS A 733 -5.26 31.27 -39.13
N SER A 734 -4.87 32.34 -39.81
CA SER A 734 -3.56 32.96 -39.59
C SER A 734 -3.44 33.59 -38.20
N TYR A 735 -2.26 33.54 -37.60
CA TYR A 735 -2.04 34.03 -36.23
C TYR A 735 -2.30 35.55 -36.09
N ASN A 736 -2.09 36.32 -37.16
CA ASN A 736 -2.42 37.74 -37.19
C ASN A 736 -3.93 38.01 -37.18
N GLU A 737 -4.74 37.12 -37.73
CA GLU A 737 -6.21 37.23 -37.76
C GLU A 737 -6.88 36.63 -36.52
N MET A 738 -6.13 35.91 -35.67
CA MET A 738 -6.62 35.44 -34.38
C MET A 738 -6.82 36.61 -33.41
N THR A 739 -7.98 36.61 -32.78
CA THR A 739 -8.27 37.44 -31.59
C THR A 739 -7.41 37.01 -30.41
N GLU A 740 -7.32 37.85 -29.38
CA GLU A 740 -6.59 37.51 -28.14
C GLU A 740 -7.14 36.23 -27.48
N GLU A 741 -8.46 36.02 -27.50
CA GLU A 741 -9.09 34.81 -26.98
C GLU A 741 -8.73 33.56 -27.81
N GLU A 742 -8.73 33.67 -29.13
CA GLU A 742 -8.30 32.58 -30.02
C GLU A 742 -6.82 32.24 -29.83
N ARG A 743 -5.95 33.25 -29.66
CA ARG A 743 -4.52 33.05 -29.36
C ARG A 743 -4.33 32.37 -28.00
N HIS A 744 -5.12 32.76 -27.00
CA HIS A 744 -5.11 32.14 -25.69
C HIS A 744 -5.50 30.65 -25.79
N THR A 745 -6.62 30.34 -26.45
CA THR A 745 -7.06 28.94 -26.66
C THR A 745 -6.04 28.15 -27.48
N PHE A 746 -5.45 28.76 -28.51
CA PHE A 746 -4.40 28.14 -29.34
C PHE A 746 -3.19 27.75 -28.49
N LEU A 747 -2.71 28.65 -27.62
CA LEU A 747 -1.51 28.44 -26.82
C LEU A 747 -1.76 27.54 -25.59
N TYR A 748 -2.81 27.78 -24.83
CA TYR A 748 -2.99 27.18 -23.51
C TYR A 748 -4.12 26.16 -23.44
N GLY A 749 -4.92 26.02 -24.50
CA GLY A 749 -5.94 24.98 -24.63
C GLY A 749 -7.32 25.38 -24.11
N TYR A 750 -8.25 24.42 -24.18
CA TYR A 750 -9.60 24.51 -23.65
C TYR A 750 -9.87 23.30 -22.74
N TRP A 751 -9.86 23.54 -21.43
CA TRP A 751 -9.81 22.48 -20.43
C TRP A 751 -11.17 22.08 -19.83
N GLU A 752 -12.23 22.84 -20.14
CA GLU A 752 -13.57 22.66 -19.55
C GLU A 752 -14.25 21.36 -19.99
N LYS A 753 -14.08 20.99 -21.26
CA LYS A 753 -14.79 19.90 -21.92
C LYS A 753 -13.85 18.95 -22.64
N SER A 754 -14.24 17.67 -22.68
CA SER A 754 -13.63 16.67 -23.56
C SER A 754 -14.63 16.30 -24.65
N PHE A 755 -14.14 16.11 -25.87
CA PHE A 755 -14.92 15.79 -27.06
C PHE A 755 -14.76 14.31 -27.41
N TYR A 756 -15.87 13.62 -27.66
CA TYR A 756 -15.83 12.19 -27.99
C TYR A 756 -15.59 11.99 -29.49
N ASP A 757 -14.42 11.45 -29.82
CA ASP A 757 -14.05 11.10 -31.19
C ASP A 757 -14.53 9.68 -31.51
N LYS A 758 -15.59 9.61 -32.33
CA LYS A 758 -16.20 8.35 -32.78
C LYS A 758 -15.24 7.47 -33.58
N ALA A 759 -14.29 8.07 -34.32
CA ALA A 759 -13.36 7.32 -35.16
C ALA A 759 -12.32 6.57 -34.31
N SER A 760 -11.79 7.22 -33.27
CA SER A 760 -10.83 6.60 -32.35
C SER A 760 -11.47 5.93 -31.12
N LYS A 761 -12.80 6.06 -30.94
CA LYS A 761 -13.55 5.59 -29.76
C LYS A 761 -12.94 6.08 -28.45
N SER A 762 -12.52 7.35 -28.44
CA SER A 762 -11.83 7.95 -27.29
C SER A 762 -12.32 9.39 -27.05
N SER A 763 -12.26 9.83 -25.79
CA SER A 763 -12.52 11.23 -25.43
C SER A 763 -11.22 12.02 -25.47
N LYS A 764 -11.24 13.20 -26.08
CA LYS A 764 -10.06 14.04 -26.35
C LYS A 764 -10.31 15.45 -25.83
N LYS A 765 -9.27 16.08 -25.30
CA LYS A 765 -9.30 17.46 -24.80
C LYS A 765 -8.26 18.29 -25.53
N TRP A 766 -8.55 19.56 -25.78
CA TRP A 766 -7.60 20.47 -26.39
C TRP A 766 -6.69 21.07 -25.30
N GLU A 767 -5.41 20.71 -25.31
CA GLU A 767 -4.46 21.03 -24.24
C GLU A 767 -3.59 22.27 -24.55
N GLY A 768 -3.68 22.80 -25.77
CA GLY A 768 -2.90 23.95 -26.22
C GLY A 768 -1.48 23.61 -26.69
N PHE A 769 -0.93 24.46 -27.56
CA PHE A 769 0.41 24.24 -28.11
C PHE A 769 1.55 24.41 -27.12
N ASN A 770 1.40 25.25 -26.09
CA ASN A 770 2.43 25.39 -25.05
C ASN A 770 2.69 24.03 -24.36
N PHE A 771 1.61 23.30 -24.04
CA PHE A 771 1.68 21.96 -23.45
C PHE A 771 2.17 20.90 -24.44
N ILE A 772 1.56 20.84 -25.62
CA ILE A 772 1.89 19.82 -26.64
C ILE A 772 3.34 19.96 -27.07
N LEU A 773 3.78 21.16 -27.43
CA LEU A 773 5.16 21.37 -27.87
C LEU A 773 6.14 21.15 -26.72
N GLY A 774 5.86 21.63 -25.51
CA GLY A 774 6.70 21.35 -24.34
C GLY A 774 6.97 19.86 -24.12
N ARG A 775 5.97 19.00 -24.38
CA ARG A 775 6.08 17.54 -24.22
C ARG A 775 6.81 16.85 -25.36
N TYR A 776 6.56 17.23 -26.61
CA TYR A 776 7.07 16.50 -27.78
C TYR A 776 8.35 17.10 -28.37
N MET A 777 8.65 18.38 -28.10
CA MET A 777 9.88 19.02 -28.60
C MET A 777 11.16 18.38 -28.04
N VAL A 778 11.08 17.67 -26.91
CA VAL A 778 12.22 16.89 -26.38
C VAL A 778 12.73 15.83 -27.36
N ILE A 779 11.87 15.33 -28.25
CA ILE A 779 12.18 14.32 -29.28
C ILE A 779 12.91 14.96 -30.47
N SER A 780 12.75 16.27 -30.69
CA SER A 780 13.37 16.99 -31.81
C SER A 780 14.89 17.10 -31.66
N LYS A 781 15.59 17.12 -32.80
CA LYS A 781 17.02 17.42 -32.93
C LYS A 781 17.29 18.80 -33.57
N SER A 782 16.23 19.54 -33.87
CA SER A 782 16.34 20.87 -34.51
C SER A 782 16.92 21.91 -33.56
N ILE A 783 17.56 22.94 -34.11
CA ILE A 783 18.07 24.10 -33.36
C ILE A 783 16.95 24.87 -32.64
N ILE A 784 15.72 24.83 -33.16
CA ILE A 784 14.56 25.50 -32.56
C ILE A 784 14.24 24.96 -31.18
N LYS A 785 14.52 23.67 -30.93
CA LYS A 785 14.38 23.10 -29.58
C LYS A 785 15.22 23.85 -28.55
N GLU A 786 16.48 24.14 -28.88
CA GLU A 786 17.37 24.84 -27.96
C GLU A 786 16.96 26.31 -27.80
N GLN A 787 16.57 26.97 -28.88
CA GLN A 787 16.02 28.34 -28.83
C GLN A 787 14.76 28.43 -27.96
N MET A 788 13.81 27.51 -28.14
CA MET A 788 12.61 27.42 -27.30
C MET A 788 12.98 27.22 -25.83
N LYS A 789 13.93 26.31 -25.55
CA LYS A 789 14.38 26.03 -24.19
C LYS A 789 15.04 27.24 -23.53
N GLU A 790 15.84 28.00 -24.27
CA GLU A 790 16.47 29.24 -23.80
C GLU A 790 15.45 30.36 -23.54
N SER A 791 14.35 30.40 -24.31
CA SER A 791 13.28 31.39 -24.13
C SER A 791 12.31 31.11 -22.97
N LYS A 792 12.43 29.95 -22.31
CA LYS A 792 11.48 29.53 -21.29
C LYS A 792 11.49 30.47 -20.08
N LYS A 793 10.30 30.86 -19.64
CA LYS A 793 10.06 31.62 -18.41
C LYS A 793 8.87 31.03 -17.64
N MET A 794 8.86 31.23 -16.33
CA MET A 794 7.70 30.89 -15.50
C MET A 794 6.68 32.02 -15.59
N ILE A 795 5.42 31.66 -15.87
CA ILE A 795 4.28 32.58 -15.85
C ILE A 795 3.19 32.05 -14.92
N GLY A 796 2.36 32.94 -14.38
CA GLY A 796 1.12 32.55 -13.72
C GLY A 796 0.26 31.72 -14.68
N CYS A 797 -0.31 30.62 -14.19
CA CYS A 797 -1.05 29.70 -15.03
C CYS A 797 -2.27 30.43 -15.62
N PRO A 798 -2.38 30.56 -16.95
CA PRO A 798 -3.42 31.36 -17.60
C PRO A 798 -4.80 30.72 -17.52
N ILE A 799 -4.85 29.40 -17.25
CA ILE A 799 -6.10 28.62 -17.13
C ILE A 799 -6.72 28.77 -15.74
N CYS A 800 -5.91 28.60 -14.68
CA CYS A 800 -6.45 28.76 -13.32
C CYS A 800 -6.38 30.20 -12.80
N GLN A 801 -5.50 31.04 -13.35
CA GLN A 801 -5.22 32.38 -12.85
C GLN A 801 -4.92 32.39 -11.34
N GLY A 802 -4.28 31.32 -10.84
CA GLY A 802 -4.01 31.13 -9.42
C GLY A 802 -5.09 30.36 -8.64
N ALA A 803 -6.17 29.89 -9.26
CA ALA A 803 -7.12 29.00 -8.59
C ALA A 803 -6.48 27.61 -8.34
N VAL A 804 -6.03 27.39 -7.10
CA VAL A 804 -5.42 26.13 -6.60
C VAL A 804 -6.39 24.94 -6.70
N LEU A 805 -7.69 25.19 -6.52
CA LEU A 805 -8.74 24.18 -6.29
C LEU A 805 -9.75 24.12 -7.46
N ASN A 806 -10.44 22.99 -7.56
CA ASN A 806 -11.33 22.58 -8.65
C ASN A 806 -12.18 23.74 -9.23
N HIS A 807 -12.11 23.93 -10.55
CA HIS A 807 -12.76 25.04 -11.25
C HIS A 807 -14.29 24.99 -11.23
N LYS A 808 -14.89 23.82 -10.99
CA LYS A 808 -16.31 23.57 -11.27
C LYS A 808 -17.26 23.88 -10.10
N LYS A 809 -16.76 23.97 -8.87
CA LYS A 809 -17.58 24.25 -7.67
C LYS A 809 -17.00 25.42 -6.88
N LYS A 810 -17.87 26.31 -6.41
CA LYS A 810 -17.51 27.42 -5.52
C LYS A 810 -17.64 27.00 -4.06
N LEU A 811 -16.73 27.45 -3.21
CA LEU A 811 -16.83 27.34 -1.75
C LEU A 811 -16.59 28.71 -1.15
N THR A 812 -17.62 29.35 -0.61
CA THR A 812 -17.59 30.76 -0.21
C THR A 812 -17.60 30.92 1.31
N PHE A 813 -16.58 31.61 1.84
CA PHE A 813 -16.55 32.10 3.23
C PHE A 813 -17.00 33.56 3.24
N GLY A 814 -18.20 33.82 3.77
CA GLY A 814 -18.87 35.10 3.58
C GLY A 814 -19.10 35.36 2.09
N ASP A 815 -18.62 36.50 1.59
CA ASP A 815 -18.74 36.89 0.18
C ASP A 815 -17.54 36.44 -0.69
N SER A 816 -16.56 35.74 -0.11
CA SER A 816 -15.28 35.43 -0.77
C SER A 816 -15.14 33.94 -1.04
N ASP A 817 -14.83 33.57 -2.29
CA ASP A 817 -14.53 32.18 -2.63
C ASP A 817 -13.17 31.76 -2.03
N ILE A 818 -13.03 30.50 -1.60
CA ILE A 818 -11.80 29.96 -1.03
C ILE A 818 -10.60 30.17 -1.95
N ARG A 819 -10.80 30.15 -3.27
CA ARG A 819 -9.75 30.39 -4.26
C ARG A 819 -9.25 31.82 -4.26
N GLU A 820 -10.11 32.79 -3.95
CA GLU A 820 -9.70 34.19 -3.78
C GLU A 820 -9.08 34.41 -2.40
N LEU A 821 -9.66 33.76 -1.39
CA LEU A 821 -9.26 33.88 0.01
C LEU A 821 -7.79 33.52 0.22
N ILE A 822 -7.30 32.42 -0.36
CA ILE A 822 -5.91 31.98 -0.20
C ILE A 822 -4.86 32.93 -0.81
N HIS A 823 -5.27 33.85 -1.69
CA HIS A 823 -4.39 34.90 -2.22
C HIS A 823 -4.41 36.18 -1.40
N ARG A 824 -5.24 36.26 -0.36
CA ARG A 824 -5.26 37.41 0.54
C ARG A 824 -4.19 37.25 1.63
N PRO A 825 -3.74 38.38 2.23
CA PRO A 825 -2.91 38.35 3.43
C PRO A 825 -3.56 37.52 4.54
N LEU A 826 -2.74 36.77 5.27
CA LEU A 826 -3.17 35.85 6.32
C LEU A 826 -4.08 36.51 7.38
N ASP A 827 -3.84 37.78 7.73
CA ASP A 827 -4.71 38.55 8.63
C ASP A 827 -6.16 38.60 8.13
N GLN A 828 -6.35 38.88 6.84
CA GLN A 828 -7.69 38.94 6.24
C GLN A 828 -8.32 37.54 6.12
N VAL A 829 -7.50 36.52 5.91
CA VAL A 829 -7.97 35.13 5.88
C VAL A 829 -8.52 34.74 7.25
N ILE A 830 -7.79 35.02 8.32
CA ILE A 830 -8.21 34.75 9.71
C ILE A 830 -9.50 35.51 10.05
N GLU A 831 -9.60 36.79 9.66
CA GLU A 831 -10.82 37.58 9.86
C GLU A 831 -12.04 36.96 9.15
N THR A 832 -11.85 36.39 7.96
CA THR A 832 -12.93 35.84 7.13
C THR A 832 -13.34 34.42 7.55
N VAL A 833 -12.36 33.55 7.83
CA VAL A 833 -12.60 32.13 8.18
C VAL A 833 -13.03 31.99 9.65
N GLY A 834 -12.63 32.95 10.50
CA GLY A 834 -12.77 32.88 11.94
C GLY A 834 -11.50 32.35 12.60
N ASN A 835 -11.51 32.35 13.94
CA ASN A 835 -10.34 32.00 14.73
C ASN A 835 -10.02 30.49 14.62
N LEU A 836 -8.97 30.17 13.87
CA LEU A 836 -8.37 28.84 13.79
C LEU A 836 -6.99 28.87 14.45
N PRO A 837 -6.76 28.10 15.52
CA PRO A 837 -5.46 28.07 16.22
C PRO A 837 -4.27 27.77 15.31
N GLN A 838 -4.49 26.97 14.26
CA GLN A 838 -3.46 26.60 13.28
C GLN A 838 -3.02 27.81 12.44
N LEU A 839 -3.95 28.69 12.05
CA LEU A 839 -3.62 29.91 11.30
C LEU A 839 -2.93 30.95 12.17
N GLU A 840 -3.30 31.05 13.46
CA GLU A 840 -2.61 31.92 14.41
C GLU A 840 -1.16 31.46 14.64
N LYS A 841 -0.93 30.15 14.78
CA LYS A 841 0.43 29.59 14.86
C LYS A 841 1.22 29.85 13.58
N LEU A 842 0.60 29.71 12.41
CA LEU A 842 1.24 30.04 11.13
C LEU A 842 1.64 31.52 11.08
N LYS A 843 0.70 32.42 11.42
CA LYS A 843 0.92 33.88 11.46
C LYS A 843 2.07 34.28 12.36
N ALA A 844 2.22 33.62 13.52
CA ALA A 844 3.34 33.85 14.42
C ALA A 844 4.71 33.55 13.79
N ILE A 845 4.76 32.67 12.78
CA ILE A 845 6.00 32.28 12.08
C ILE A 845 6.27 33.17 10.87
N VAL A 846 5.27 33.41 10.01
CA VAL A 846 5.47 34.05 8.70
C VAL A 846 5.03 35.51 8.63
N GLY A 847 4.31 36.01 9.64
CA GLY A 847 3.68 37.33 9.61
C GLY A 847 2.24 37.29 9.07
N GLY A 848 1.49 38.38 9.29
CA GLY A 848 0.09 38.52 8.88
C GLY A 848 -0.11 39.01 7.45
N ASP A 849 0.92 39.60 6.85
CA ASP A 849 0.96 40.12 5.47
C ASP A 849 1.20 39.02 4.42
N MET A 850 1.73 37.88 4.83
CA MET A 850 2.01 36.73 3.98
C MET A 850 0.73 36.14 3.38
N THR A 851 0.76 35.74 2.10
CA THR A 851 -0.35 35.04 1.45
C THR A 851 -0.21 33.52 1.59
N LEU A 852 -1.31 32.79 1.57
CA LEU A 852 -1.27 31.33 1.71
C LEU A 852 -0.69 30.61 0.48
N THR A 853 -0.59 31.29 -0.67
CA THR A 853 -0.04 30.79 -1.93
C THR A 853 1.46 31.08 -2.10
N GLU A 854 2.13 31.61 -1.08
CA GLU A 854 3.58 31.82 -1.11
C GLU A 854 4.34 30.48 -1.14
N ASP A 855 5.39 30.39 -1.97
CA ASP A 855 6.24 29.20 -2.07
C ASP A 855 7.22 29.14 -0.89
N VAL A 856 6.99 28.16 -0.01
CA VAL A 856 7.76 27.91 1.20
C VAL A 856 9.23 27.63 0.89
N SER A 857 9.53 27.04 -0.27
CA SER A 857 10.91 26.73 -0.65
C SER A 857 11.78 27.97 -0.89
N LEU A 858 11.15 29.12 -1.14
CA LEU A 858 11.81 30.42 -1.33
C LEU A 858 11.99 31.21 -0.02
N LEU A 859 11.34 30.80 1.06
CA LEU A 859 11.44 31.45 2.36
C LEU A 859 12.81 31.22 3.01
N PRO A 860 13.25 32.11 3.93
CA PRO A 860 14.47 31.89 4.70
C PRO A 860 14.48 30.54 5.41
N ARG A 861 15.67 29.94 5.54
CA ARG A 861 15.83 28.60 6.12
C ARG A 861 15.24 28.50 7.53
N GLU A 862 15.46 29.51 8.37
CA GLU A 862 14.89 29.58 9.73
C GLU A 862 13.36 29.50 9.71
N THR A 863 12.72 30.18 8.77
CA THR A 863 11.27 30.15 8.58
C THR A 863 10.82 28.76 8.13
N GLN A 864 11.52 28.13 7.18
CA GLN A 864 11.23 26.76 6.76
C GLN A 864 11.35 25.76 7.94
N VAL A 865 12.39 25.89 8.76
CA VAL A 865 12.58 25.03 9.94
C VAL A 865 11.45 25.23 10.96
N SER A 866 11.04 26.48 11.20
CA SER A 866 9.93 26.80 12.11
C SER A 866 8.59 26.23 11.58
N LEU A 867 8.34 26.36 10.27
CA LEU A 867 7.18 25.74 9.62
C LEU A 867 7.22 24.22 9.76
N LYS A 868 8.41 23.59 9.65
CA LYS A 868 8.53 22.14 9.80
C LYS A 868 8.20 21.66 11.21
N MET A 869 8.56 22.44 12.22
CA MET A 869 8.18 22.16 13.60
C MET A 869 6.67 22.35 13.82
N LEU A 870 6.05 23.33 13.16
CA LEU A 870 4.59 23.47 13.15
C LEU A 870 3.92 22.22 12.55
N GLU A 871 4.43 21.67 11.44
CA GLU A 871 3.88 20.44 10.86
C GLU A 871 3.95 19.24 11.83
N LEU A 872 5.07 19.08 12.54
CA LEU A 872 5.22 18.01 13.54
C LEU A 872 4.23 18.16 14.70
N ASP A 873 4.01 19.38 15.18
CA ASP A 873 3.02 19.69 16.22
C ASP A 873 1.59 19.39 15.72
N LEU A 874 1.24 19.88 14.52
CA LEU A 874 -0.08 19.66 13.91
C LEU A 874 -0.35 18.19 13.55
N ALA A 875 0.68 17.40 13.28
CA ALA A 875 0.54 15.96 13.07
C ALA A 875 0.04 15.23 14.34
N SER A 876 0.13 15.86 15.52
CA SER A 876 -0.36 15.33 16.80
C SER A 876 0.08 13.89 17.04
N LEU A 877 1.34 13.60 16.73
CA LEU A 877 1.95 12.28 16.93
C LEU A 877 2.14 12.01 18.44
N ALA A 878 2.02 10.75 18.85
CA ALA A 878 2.25 10.33 20.22
C ALA A 878 3.04 9.01 20.28
N GLY A 879 3.97 8.90 21.23
CA GLY A 879 4.79 7.72 21.44
C GLY A 879 5.93 7.56 20.41
N TYR A 880 6.21 8.58 19.62
CA TYR A 880 7.30 8.56 18.64
C TYR A 880 8.64 8.93 19.28
N GLU A 881 9.71 8.40 18.68
CA GLU A 881 11.03 9.03 18.76
C GLU A 881 11.23 9.92 17.55
N ILE A 882 11.38 11.23 17.78
CA ILE A 882 11.64 12.23 16.75
C ILE A 882 13.12 12.57 16.83
N VAL A 883 13.90 12.04 15.89
CA VAL A 883 15.34 12.22 15.81
C VAL A 883 15.65 13.40 14.90
N LEU A 884 16.15 14.48 15.49
CA LEU A 884 16.46 15.73 14.81
C LEU A 884 17.97 15.90 14.67
N ASN A 885 18.42 16.31 13.49
CA ASN A 885 19.82 16.64 13.20
C ASN A 885 19.93 18.08 12.72
N ASN A 886 21.02 18.75 13.08
CA ASN A 886 21.31 20.16 12.82
C ASN A 886 20.27 21.13 13.44
N VAL A 887 19.97 20.92 14.73
CA VAL A 887 19.01 21.70 15.53
C VAL A 887 19.59 23.00 16.08
N LEU A 888 20.82 22.98 16.58
CA LEU A 888 21.46 24.08 17.29
C LEU A 888 21.46 25.41 16.52
N PRO A 889 21.69 25.45 15.18
CA PRO A 889 21.65 26.70 14.43
C PRO A 889 20.29 27.41 14.40
N PHE A 890 19.22 26.69 14.76
CA PHE A 890 17.85 27.19 14.71
C PHE A 890 17.22 27.23 16.11
N TRP A 891 17.96 26.88 17.17
CA TRP A 891 17.43 26.62 18.52
C TRP A 891 16.54 27.74 19.04
N ASP A 892 16.98 28.99 18.93
CA ASP A 892 16.25 30.17 19.42
C ASP A 892 14.86 30.33 18.79
N LYS A 893 14.64 29.76 17.60
CA LYS A 893 13.35 29.82 16.89
C LYS A 893 12.43 28.64 17.22
N ILE A 894 12.98 27.49 17.60
CA ILE A 894 12.21 26.23 17.68
C ILE A 894 12.17 25.57 19.05
N LYS A 895 12.89 26.07 20.05
CA LYS A 895 12.92 25.47 21.41
C LYS A 895 11.52 25.27 22.01
N ASP A 896 10.62 26.25 21.83
CA ASP A 896 9.26 26.18 22.37
C ASP A 896 8.45 25.09 21.65
N ASN A 897 8.64 24.92 20.34
CA ASN A 897 8.02 23.82 19.59
C ASN A 897 8.55 22.46 20.05
N ILE A 898 9.87 22.35 20.26
CA ILE A 898 10.52 21.13 20.76
C ILE A 898 9.94 20.77 22.13
N GLU A 899 9.78 21.73 23.04
CA GLU A 899 9.17 21.49 24.35
C GLU A 899 7.73 20.95 24.22
N VAL A 900 6.89 21.59 23.38
CA VAL A 900 5.50 21.14 23.14
C VAL A 900 5.47 19.72 22.59
N ILE A 901 6.24 19.42 21.55
CA ILE A 901 6.28 18.10 20.91
C ILE A 901 6.81 17.04 21.88
N SER A 902 7.81 17.40 22.71
CA SER A 902 8.44 16.49 23.67
C SER A 902 7.51 16.02 24.80
N SER A 903 6.38 16.70 25.01
CA SER A 903 5.38 16.31 26.02
C SER A 903 4.72 14.96 25.73
N LYS A 904 4.72 14.54 24.46
CA LYS A 904 4.07 13.31 23.97
C LYS A 904 4.99 12.40 23.16
N ASN A 905 6.20 12.86 22.86
CA ASN A 905 7.19 12.16 22.04
C ASN A 905 8.58 12.32 22.66
N LEU A 906 9.47 11.35 22.44
CA LEU A 906 10.89 11.52 22.76
C LEU A 906 11.55 12.29 21.62
N ILE A 907 12.17 13.43 21.89
CA ILE A 907 12.99 14.14 20.91
C ILE A 907 14.45 13.80 21.17
N THR A 908 15.12 13.22 20.18
CA THR A 908 16.56 12.95 20.22
C THR A 908 17.29 13.95 19.34
N ILE A 909 18.19 14.74 19.92
CA ILE A 909 18.98 15.76 19.21
C ILE A 909 20.36 15.19 18.88
N CYS A 910 20.67 15.10 17.60
CA CYS A 910 21.91 14.54 17.05
C CYS A 910 22.91 15.63 16.62
N ASP A 911 23.15 16.62 17.48
CA ASP A 911 24.02 17.76 17.17
C ASP A 911 25.37 17.68 17.89
N PHE A 912 26.44 18.08 17.20
CA PHE A 912 27.76 18.17 17.81
C PHE A 912 27.83 19.35 18.79
N ALA A 913 28.35 19.11 19.99
CA ALA A 913 28.56 20.15 20.99
C ALA A 913 29.40 21.31 20.42
N ASN A 914 29.01 22.54 20.77
CA ASN A 914 29.68 23.79 20.36
C ASN A 914 29.72 24.06 18.84
N ILE A 915 28.82 23.45 18.05
CA ILE A 915 28.64 23.76 16.63
C ILE A 915 27.22 24.29 16.40
N ASP A 916 27.05 25.60 16.59
CA ASP A 916 25.80 26.34 16.43
C ASP A 916 25.67 27.02 15.05
N GLU A 917 26.69 26.99 14.21
CA GLU A 917 26.63 27.53 12.85
C GLU A 917 26.05 26.50 11.86
N THR A 918 25.33 26.98 10.83
CA THR A 918 24.89 26.11 9.73
C THR A 918 26.08 25.63 8.90
N ARG A 919 25.93 24.51 8.19
CA ARG A 919 26.95 23.99 7.28
C ARG A 919 27.40 25.03 6.26
N GLU A 920 26.47 25.72 5.62
CA GLU A 920 26.80 26.74 4.60
C GLU A 920 27.54 27.91 5.24
N THR A 921 27.14 28.36 6.44
CA THR A 921 27.85 29.39 7.19
C THR A 921 29.31 28.99 7.48
N ILE A 922 29.54 27.75 7.92
CA ILE A 922 30.89 27.20 8.15
C ILE A 922 31.69 27.21 6.84
N ILE A 923 31.10 26.75 5.74
CA ILE A 923 31.75 26.75 4.43
C ILE A 923 32.12 28.17 3.99
N ASP A 924 31.21 29.12 4.11
CA ASP A 924 31.43 30.49 3.66
C ASP A 924 32.46 31.24 4.49
N LYS A 925 32.45 31.02 5.81
CA LYS A 925 33.38 31.66 6.74
C LYS A 925 34.81 31.13 6.62
N TYR A 926 34.97 29.81 6.49
CA TYR A 926 36.29 29.17 6.60
C TYR A 926 36.84 28.62 5.29
N PHE A 927 36.00 28.33 4.28
CA PHE A 927 36.38 27.57 3.08
C PHE A 927 36.00 28.23 1.74
N THR A 928 35.61 29.51 1.74
CA THR A 928 35.30 30.26 0.50
C THR A 928 36.47 31.14 0.05
N ASN A 929 37.07 31.92 0.97
CA ASN A 929 38.15 32.87 0.66
C ASN A 929 39.55 32.42 1.15
N GLY A 930 39.66 31.24 1.76
CA GLY A 930 40.90 30.68 2.27
C GLY A 930 41.74 29.92 1.23
N LYS A 931 42.92 29.44 1.66
CA LYS A 931 43.83 28.58 0.86
C LYS A 931 43.15 27.28 0.41
N TYR A 932 42.24 26.76 1.21
CA TYR A 932 41.50 25.52 0.97
C TYR A 932 40.04 25.86 0.68
N LYS A 933 39.54 25.44 -0.49
CA LYS A 933 38.20 25.79 -0.96
C LYS A 933 37.21 24.65 -0.70
N LYS A 934 35.92 24.91 -0.71
CA LYS A 934 34.86 23.89 -0.52
C LYS A 934 34.96 22.65 -1.42
N LEU A 935 35.52 22.78 -2.62
CA LEU A 935 35.71 21.67 -3.57
C LEU A 935 37.07 20.95 -3.45
N THR A 936 37.95 21.43 -2.57
CA THR A 936 39.24 20.81 -2.28
C THR A 936 39.00 19.45 -1.62
N TYR A 937 39.73 18.43 -2.06
CA TYR A 937 39.74 17.11 -1.42
C TYR A 937 40.50 17.17 -0.11
N VAL A 938 40.12 16.37 0.89
CA VAL A 938 40.84 16.29 2.16
C VAL A 938 42.32 15.97 1.92
N TYR A 939 42.61 15.02 1.02
CA TYR A 939 43.98 14.70 0.59
C TYR A 939 44.75 15.94 0.10
N GLU A 940 44.12 16.78 -0.71
CA GLU A 940 44.73 18.01 -1.25
C GLU A 940 44.93 19.07 -0.16
N ALA A 941 44.06 19.10 0.86
CA ALA A 941 44.14 20.05 1.96
C ALA A 941 45.39 19.83 2.83
N PHE A 942 45.84 18.59 2.98
CA PHE A 942 47.10 18.25 3.67
C PHE A 942 48.36 18.43 2.81
N GLY A 943 48.25 19.03 1.61
CA GLY A 943 49.40 19.44 0.80
C GLY A 943 49.78 18.46 -0.32
N TYR A 944 49.00 17.40 -0.54
CA TYR A 944 49.25 16.42 -1.59
C TYR A 944 48.69 16.86 -2.95
N LYS A 945 49.11 16.18 -4.02
CA LYS A 945 48.63 16.48 -5.39
C LYS A 945 47.15 16.14 -5.57
N LYS A 946 46.57 16.66 -6.65
CA LYS A 946 45.16 16.43 -7.02
C LYS A 946 44.83 14.95 -7.20
N ILE A 947 44.21 14.35 -6.19
CA ILE A 947 43.91 12.92 -6.10
C ILE A 947 43.06 12.43 -7.28
N VAL A 948 42.08 13.24 -7.72
CA VAL A 948 41.22 12.92 -8.87
C VAL A 948 42.00 12.84 -10.18
N THR A 949 43.00 13.70 -10.37
CA THR A 949 43.82 13.68 -11.58
C THR A 949 44.61 12.37 -11.68
N GLN A 950 45.12 11.87 -10.55
CA GLN A 950 45.84 10.60 -10.51
C GLN A 950 44.90 9.41 -10.68
N ILE A 951 43.78 9.37 -9.95
CA ILE A 951 42.76 8.33 -10.10
C ILE A 951 42.24 8.23 -11.54
N ASN A 952 42.02 9.35 -12.22
CA ASN A 952 41.56 9.31 -13.61
C ASN A 952 42.63 8.78 -14.58
N LYS A 953 43.93 9.01 -14.32
CA LYS A 953 45.02 8.40 -15.09
C LYS A 953 45.04 6.89 -14.89
N ILE A 954 44.96 6.43 -13.63
CA ILE A 954 44.92 5.00 -13.32
C ILE A 954 43.67 4.35 -13.91
N LYS A 955 42.50 4.99 -13.78
CA LYS A 955 41.26 4.48 -14.37
C LYS A 955 41.36 4.37 -15.89
N ALA A 956 42.12 5.24 -16.56
CA ALA A 956 42.30 5.18 -18.01
C ALA A 956 43.19 4.00 -18.43
N SER A 957 44.24 3.66 -17.66
CA SER A 957 45.13 2.52 -17.92
C SER A 957 44.60 1.19 -17.41
N HIS A 958 43.87 1.19 -16.29
CA HIS A 958 43.42 0.03 -15.53
C HIS A 958 41.90 0.03 -15.35
N LYS A 959 41.17 0.12 -16.47
CA LYS A 959 39.70 0.15 -16.46
C LYS A 959 39.12 -1.14 -15.88
N CYS A 960 38.07 -1.00 -15.08
CA CYS A 960 37.24 -2.14 -14.70
C CYS A 960 36.64 -2.80 -15.96
N PRO A 961 36.81 -4.12 -16.16
CA PRO A 961 36.35 -4.81 -17.38
C PRO A 961 34.82 -4.95 -17.45
N PHE A 962 34.12 -4.86 -16.31
CA PHE A 962 32.66 -5.04 -16.24
C PHE A 962 31.88 -3.76 -16.55
N CYS A 963 32.33 -2.61 -16.03
CA CYS A 963 31.66 -1.32 -16.28
C CYS A 963 32.39 -0.42 -17.28
N ASP A 964 33.54 -0.86 -17.84
CA ASP A 964 34.41 -0.04 -18.71
C ASP A 964 34.74 1.33 -18.09
N GLY A 965 35.05 1.33 -16.79
CA GLY A 965 35.35 2.56 -16.03
C GLY A 965 34.18 3.52 -15.78
N LYS A 966 32.94 3.14 -16.15
CA LYS A 966 31.72 3.96 -15.92
C LYS A 966 31.20 3.93 -14.48
N LYS A 967 31.77 3.08 -13.61
CA LYS A 967 31.39 2.87 -12.20
C LYS A 967 30.00 2.24 -11.98
N VAL A 968 29.12 2.35 -12.97
CA VAL A 968 27.78 1.77 -12.99
C VAL A 968 27.59 0.91 -14.23
N ILE A 969 26.71 -0.07 -14.13
CA ILE A 969 26.18 -0.86 -15.24
C ILE A 969 24.79 -0.29 -15.52
N SER A 970 24.56 0.20 -16.74
CA SER A 970 23.27 0.80 -17.12
C SER A 970 22.53 -0.11 -18.09
N GLU A 971 21.25 -0.34 -17.81
CA GLU A 971 20.32 -1.02 -18.72
C GLU A 971 19.24 -0.02 -19.17
N ASP A 972 19.01 0.02 -20.48
CA ASP A 972 17.92 0.76 -21.09
C ASP A 972 16.69 -0.17 -21.19
N ASN A 973 15.52 0.28 -20.72
CA ASN A 973 14.19 -0.34 -20.84
C ASN A 973 13.95 -1.68 -20.11
N LEU A 974 13.60 -1.64 -18.81
CA LEU A 974 13.01 -2.80 -18.14
C LEU A 974 11.56 -2.64 -17.66
N HIS A 975 11.01 -1.42 -17.59
CA HIS A 975 9.65 -1.18 -17.10
C HIS A 975 8.95 -0.04 -17.83
N ASP A 976 7.63 -0.16 -18.02
CA ASP A 976 6.76 0.91 -18.49
C ASP A 976 6.95 2.15 -17.59
N GLY A 977 7.75 3.13 -18.06
CA GLY A 977 7.95 4.42 -17.39
C GLY A 977 9.32 4.71 -16.75
N VAL A 978 10.29 3.80 -16.77
CA VAL A 978 11.67 4.09 -16.29
C VAL A 978 12.64 4.07 -17.46
N TYR A 979 13.14 5.25 -17.85
CA TYR A 979 13.93 5.43 -19.07
C TYR A 979 15.38 4.90 -18.99
N LYS A 980 15.92 4.65 -17.78
CA LYS A 980 17.27 4.08 -17.59
C LYS A 980 17.47 3.59 -16.15
N LEU A 981 17.93 2.35 -15.96
CA LEU A 981 18.26 1.79 -14.65
C LEU A 981 19.79 1.61 -14.58
N SER A 982 20.44 2.25 -13.61
CA SER A 982 21.90 2.15 -13.42
C SER A 982 22.22 1.55 -12.07
N VAL A 983 22.89 0.41 -12.04
CA VAL A 983 23.32 -0.29 -10.83
C VAL A 983 24.82 -0.05 -10.61
N PRO A 984 25.28 0.28 -9.40
CA PRO A 984 26.71 0.35 -9.09
C PRO A 984 27.44 -0.93 -9.50
N CYS A 985 28.61 -0.80 -10.12
CA CYS A 985 29.41 -1.95 -10.52
C CYS A 985 30.04 -2.58 -9.29
N VAL A 986 29.47 -3.70 -8.85
CA VAL A 986 29.89 -4.47 -7.67
C VAL A 986 31.33 -4.98 -7.80
N SER A 987 31.73 -5.42 -9.01
CA SER A 987 33.11 -5.91 -9.24
C SER A 987 34.17 -4.85 -8.91
N CYS A 988 33.94 -3.59 -9.29
CA CYS A 988 34.89 -2.51 -8.99
C CYS A 988 34.55 -1.72 -7.73
N SER A 989 33.51 -2.10 -6.99
CA SER A 989 32.97 -1.32 -5.85
C SER A 989 32.72 0.16 -6.23
N ALA A 990 32.16 0.38 -7.44
CA ALA A 990 31.95 1.71 -8.03
C ALA A 990 33.22 2.59 -8.21
N SER A 991 34.43 2.04 -8.11
CA SER A 991 35.67 2.78 -8.40
C SER A 991 35.88 3.02 -9.90
N GLY A 992 35.41 2.07 -10.73
CA GLY A 992 35.69 2.00 -12.17
C GLY A 992 37.10 1.50 -12.49
N ILE A 993 37.87 1.07 -11.50
CA ILE A 993 39.25 0.58 -11.62
C ILE A 993 39.24 -0.95 -11.41
N ASN A 994 40.06 -1.68 -12.16
CA ASN A 994 40.24 -3.13 -11.92
C ASN A 994 41.15 -3.37 -10.68
N ASP A 995 41.36 -4.64 -10.32
CA ASP A 995 42.10 -4.97 -9.09
C ASP A 995 43.61 -4.69 -9.19
N GLU A 996 44.19 -4.73 -10.39
CA GLU A 996 45.60 -4.35 -10.61
C GLU A 996 45.80 -2.85 -10.41
N GLY A 997 44.94 -2.02 -11.01
CA GLY A 997 45.00 -0.57 -10.84
C GLY A 997 44.75 -0.11 -9.41
N ARG A 998 43.97 -0.86 -8.63
CA ARG A 998 43.78 -0.59 -7.19
C ARG A 998 45.04 -0.86 -6.35
N LYS A 999 45.89 -1.79 -6.77
CA LYS A 999 47.16 -2.11 -6.10
C LYS A 999 48.33 -1.26 -6.59
N GLU A 1000 48.12 -0.43 -7.60
CA GLU A 1000 49.16 0.44 -8.13
C GLU A 1000 49.57 1.49 -7.08
N ILE A 1001 50.87 1.64 -6.85
CA ILE A 1001 51.42 2.59 -5.89
C ILE A 1001 51.85 3.85 -6.63
N VAL A 1002 51.27 4.98 -6.24
CA VAL A 1002 51.59 6.29 -6.81
C VAL A 1002 51.91 7.24 -5.66
N GLU A 1003 53.11 7.84 -5.70
CA GLU A 1003 53.60 8.73 -4.63
C GLU A 1003 53.67 8.06 -3.24
N GLY A 1004 53.95 6.75 -3.21
CA GLY A 1004 54.11 5.99 -1.97
C GLY A 1004 52.80 5.50 -1.35
N VAL A 1005 51.65 5.81 -1.94
CA VAL A 1005 50.32 5.38 -1.51
C VAL A 1005 49.68 4.52 -2.61
N ASP A 1006 49.06 3.40 -2.24
CA ASP A 1006 48.31 2.60 -3.20
C ASP A 1006 46.94 3.22 -3.52
N VAL A 1007 46.43 2.95 -4.71
CA VAL A 1007 45.17 3.54 -5.19
C VAL A 1007 43.96 3.09 -4.38
N GLN A 1008 43.98 1.91 -3.76
CA GLN A 1008 42.91 1.45 -2.87
C GLN A 1008 42.82 2.33 -1.62
N THR A 1009 43.97 2.69 -1.03
CA THR A 1009 44.05 3.66 0.06
C THR A 1009 43.54 5.04 -0.36
N TRP A 1010 43.79 5.48 -1.60
CA TRP A 1010 43.17 6.71 -2.11
C TRP A 1010 41.65 6.67 -2.24
N LEU A 1011 41.05 5.50 -2.48
CA LEU A 1011 39.61 5.37 -2.66
C LEU A 1011 38.86 5.21 -1.34
N THR A 1012 39.50 4.61 -0.33
CA THR A 1012 38.83 4.14 0.89
C THR A 1012 39.55 4.49 2.19
N GLY A 1013 40.79 4.98 2.11
CA GLY A 1013 41.63 5.31 3.25
C GLY A 1013 41.26 6.63 3.92
N LYS A 1014 41.93 6.87 5.04
CA LYS A 1014 41.74 7.96 5.98
C LYS A 1014 42.98 8.84 6.06
N VAL A 1015 42.90 9.99 6.74
CA VAL A 1015 44.05 10.91 6.86
C VAL A 1015 45.25 10.22 7.52
N SER A 1016 45.01 9.37 8.52
CA SER A 1016 46.03 8.58 9.20
C SER A 1016 46.83 7.66 8.28
N ASP A 1017 46.26 7.25 7.14
CA ASP A 1017 46.89 6.27 6.24
C ASP A 1017 47.92 6.93 5.32
N VAL A 1018 47.93 8.26 5.24
CA VAL A 1018 48.73 9.01 4.25
C VAL A 1018 49.51 10.18 4.84
N VAL A 1019 49.11 10.70 6.00
CA VAL A 1019 49.76 11.83 6.69
C VAL A 1019 50.60 11.33 7.86
N ASP A 1020 51.81 11.86 8.04
CA ASP A 1020 52.68 11.52 9.17
C ASP A 1020 52.06 11.85 10.55
N GLU A 1021 52.30 11.01 11.56
CA GLU A 1021 51.80 11.18 12.95
C GLU A 1021 52.13 12.55 13.55
N SER A 1022 53.30 13.11 13.22
CA SER A 1022 53.71 14.46 13.69
C SER A 1022 52.82 15.60 13.18
N LEU A 1023 52.00 15.34 12.16
CA LEU A 1023 51.11 16.28 11.49
C LEU A 1023 49.63 15.98 11.78
N LEU A 1024 49.32 15.00 12.63
CA LEU A 1024 47.96 14.52 12.90
C LEU A 1024 47.44 15.00 14.24
N THR A 1025 46.17 15.40 14.27
CA THR A 1025 45.38 15.41 15.51
C THR A 1025 44.48 14.19 15.49
N GLU A 1026 44.15 13.64 16.66
CA GLU A 1026 43.24 12.48 16.78
C GLU A 1026 41.89 12.75 16.09
N ALA A 1027 41.43 14.02 16.10
CA ALA A 1027 40.18 14.46 15.50
C ALA A 1027 40.13 14.39 13.96
N VAL A 1028 41.26 14.40 13.24
CA VAL A 1028 41.29 14.32 11.77
C VAL A 1028 41.71 12.95 11.25
N ALA A 1029 42.27 12.09 12.10
CA ALA A 1029 42.86 10.81 11.72
C ALA A 1029 41.90 9.94 10.89
N ASP A 1030 40.64 9.84 11.33
CA ASP A 1030 39.63 8.97 10.73
C ASP A 1030 38.89 9.56 9.52
N ILE A 1031 39.22 10.78 9.09
CA ILE A 1031 38.48 11.45 8.01
C ILE A 1031 38.85 10.85 6.65
N PRO A 1032 37.88 10.47 5.79
CA PRO A 1032 38.19 9.94 4.46
C PRO A 1032 38.92 10.95 3.57
N ILE A 1033 40.05 10.56 3.00
CA ILE A 1033 40.89 11.48 2.21
C ILE A 1033 40.30 11.81 0.83
N PHE A 1034 39.42 10.94 0.32
CA PHE A 1034 38.76 11.10 -0.97
C PHE A 1034 37.49 11.94 -0.92
N ASN A 1035 37.09 12.41 0.27
CA ASN A 1035 35.96 13.32 0.38
C ASN A 1035 36.42 14.75 0.08
N ARG A 1036 35.53 15.56 -0.50
CA ARG A 1036 35.71 17.01 -0.56
C ARG A 1036 35.34 17.62 0.78
N ILE A 1037 35.90 18.79 1.10
CA ILE A 1037 35.53 19.53 2.32
C ILE A 1037 34.01 19.72 2.40
N ARG A 1038 33.36 20.08 1.29
CA ARG A 1038 31.89 20.19 1.20
C ARG A 1038 31.10 18.88 1.35
N GLU A 1039 31.75 17.74 1.52
CA GLU A 1039 31.12 16.41 1.71
C GLU A 1039 31.29 15.90 3.16
N LEU A 1040 32.14 16.54 3.97
CA LEU A 1040 32.40 16.19 5.36
C LEU A 1040 31.28 16.64 6.29
N ASN A 1041 31.02 15.99 7.41
CA ASN A 1041 30.10 16.52 8.43
C ASN A 1041 30.69 17.77 9.12
N LYS A 1042 29.90 18.49 9.92
CA LYS A 1042 30.36 19.75 10.54
C LYS A 1042 31.57 19.56 11.47
N ARG A 1043 31.59 18.51 12.29
CA ARG A 1043 32.71 18.18 13.18
C ARG A 1043 34.00 17.98 12.40
N ASP A 1044 33.96 17.17 11.35
CA ASP A 1044 35.11 16.86 10.51
C ASP A 1044 35.61 18.10 9.74
N MET A 1045 34.69 18.95 9.25
CA MET A 1045 35.07 20.24 8.65
C MET A 1045 35.82 21.13 9.65
N MET A 1046 35.29 21.27 10.87
CA MET A 1046 35.92 22.09 11.90
C MET A 1046 37.25 21.50 12.38
N ALA A 1047 37.34 20.18 12.52
CA ALA A 1047 38.59 19.49 12.87
C ALA A 1047 39.68 19.73 11.82
N ILE A 1048 39.34 19.63 10.53
CA ILE A 1048 40.27 19.97 9.45
C ILE A 1048 40.69 21.43 9.51
N TYR A 1049 39.74 22.36 9.65
CA TYR A 1049 40.06 23.79 9.71
C TYR A 1049 41.03 24.09 10.86
N GLN A 1050 40.72 23.63 12.07
CA GLN A 1050 41.56 23.82 13.26
C GLN A 1050 42.96 23.19 13.08
N CYS A 1051 43.02 21.98 12.54
CA CYS A 1051 44.29 21.29 12.28
C CYS A 1051 45.16 22.02 11.23
N LEU A 1052 44.54 22.67 10.24
CA LEU A 1052 45.24 23.42 9.21
C LEU A 1052 45.60 24.85 9.64
N GLU A 1053 44.80 25.48 10.50
CA GLU A 1053 45.10 26.79 11.09
C GLU A 1053 46.23 26.72 12.12
N GLN A 1054 46.25 25.71 13.00
CA GLN A 1054 47.32 25.54 13.99
C GLN A 1054 48.71 25.28 13.38
N LYS A 1055 48.78 25.02 12.07
CA LYS A 1055 50.02 24.82 11.31
C LYS A 1055 50.52 26.07 10.57
N ASN A 1056 49.72 27.13 10.51
CA ASN A 1056 50.17 28.47 10.10
C ASN A 1056 50.51 29.31 11.33
#